data_AF-A0A2E8JW07-F1
#
_entry.id   AF-A0A2E8JW07-F1
#
_cell.length_a   1.000
_cell.length_b   1.000
_cell.length_c   1.000
_cell.angle_alpha   90.00
_cell.angle_beta   90.00
_cell.angle_gamma   90.00
#
_symmetry.space_group_name_H-M   'P 1'
#
loop_
_entity.id
_entity.type
_entity.pdbx_description
1 polymer ?
#
loop_
_entity_poly.entity_id
_entity_poly.type
_entity_poly.pdbx_seq_one_letter_code
_entity_poly.pdbx_strand_id
1 'polypeptide(L)'
;MFELPFGTPVDEELDLTEGVLQPFAHGAISTWVGRRKTPAGHRLVRAGRIVGWLAEGSKYTQKRDLLAGEEAQEALLALELEQKVRFTASEYSISGLGDVAEIVPEAFIHQADRQGLRSMTNFVERLLARDLSKVLEHLVKDDTVRGAIAIDSGMLIDEVGQLPRDGDSLSNQIHSILSDIRVEDINLGLGLGPSGHWTLHTSDGALLLAQSGEIALAIWTERDANHSRLLSTASLLLEGEIASVGEHGTSLPEGFALREGRGGPDAILSMLKAGLAEEVTGHVQSGTSSKSVSLLLSRGVPIALWAPNAESESAAMTMLTEPKRKVKLIRFSAGTVVSANSGSFESFTLSTFCDQLATVRTRSEARQESIRASLKEMLGFETGLEELRTQRAKVNFSTSGMEVSSDLPVMQEQAVAAVDAGLRRKLESAQQTVDKLKKDYALLEGKNKELETKKSAAQIVAREASETRQEHTVALEEAHARLNSMQVDLAESRNQSEDAEQRAERLVRRVNELEYQVSERAAELAKALGDAEASSELQNMIETLAIKEAELQANLTEGSKRLDTIRQQSEDEERRLRVLTEQVSTTRERHARSQSDVLTLQEQVHVHQLELEAIKTEESMSRNRMEEDRLRRAEDESRRANVQAELRELMDERRGLLRELGDMGARRGHAEAELSSLVEKATTLSQAHEEALADIQEAERLRARLAEEPLAQALLDDNNTFEGLGPVLERLEHARSLGYSVTMLDRAVERSLQVIQSTVDHVAATPRHLLSSEVMTLLERQVPQTAGAVRGLARWSVQQRLEHQLGETVNHVVLDLEHLLEDYDRSITMLRRIRNVLEQIERLGAPSHEVHALLTNCQRPEALPSLAQGTRKLIQVALDDIYLEADQRDAGEAIGLEETARVLEELITQLDASGLTDGIPRGMLWEFQRDGLLPFERESIPAEHRIPVSEDMMQDLEPVLLHDESTDGSQPESKASVDEDGWAELPAPQDNPLESASTHTPSNQTNVDLDDERAQLEAELARIDAEWDHRDTTPTATSSPPDAALADLESRLSNIEF
;
A
#
# COMPACT_ATOMS: atom_id res chain seq x y z
N MET A 1 40.13 12.60 3.72
CA MET A 1 38.76 13.16 3.74
C MET A 1 38.79 14.67 3.48
N PHE A 2 37.72 15.25 2.93
CA PHE A 2 37.52 16.72 2.87
C PHE A 2 36.85 17.26 4.15
N GLU A 3 36.68 18.58 4.30
CA GLU A 3 35.83 19.17 5.35
C GLU A 3 34.46 19.55 4.77
N LEU A 4 33.40 19.41 5.56
CA LEU A 4 32.05 19.87 5.20
C LEU A 4 31.89 21.37 5.52
N PRO A 5 30.89 22.06 4.93
CA PRO A 5 30.71 23.49 5.12
C PRO A 5 30.54 23.90 6.59
N PHE A 6 30.90 25.15 6.90
CA PHE A 6 30.74 25.65 8.27
C PHE A 6 29.24 25.83 8.60
N GLY A 7 28.83 25.25 9.72
CA GLY A 7 27.48 25.39 10.30
C GLY A 7 27.54 25.83 11.76
N THR A 8 26.39 26.02 12.39
CA THR A 8 26.31 26.32 13.83
C THR A 8 26.83 25.12 14.63
N PRO A 9 27.88 25.27 15.46
CA PRO A 9 28.42 24.15 16.23
C PRO A 9 27.41 23.70 17.28
N VAL A 10 27.24 22.40 17.42
CA VAL A 10 26.37 21.79 18.44
C VAL A 10 27.25 21.20 19.53
N ASP A 11 27.12 21.74 20.75
CA ASP A 11 27.92 21.36 21.93
C ASP A 11 27.21 20.29 22.81
N GLU A 12 26.03 19.82 22.42
CA GLU A 12 25.29 18.77 23.12
C GLU A 12 25.91 17.37 22.92
N GLU A 13 25.67 16.45 23.87
CA GLU A 13 26.16 15.07 23.76
C GLU A 13 25.47 14.33 22.60
N LEU A 14 26.28 13.68 21.76
CA LEU A 14 25.81 12.96 20.57
C LEU A 14 25.75 11.45 20.83
N ASP A 15 24.56 10.88 20.71
CA ASP A 15 24.36 9.43 20.71
C ASP A 15 24.26 8.95 19.26
N LEU A 16 25.17 8.08 18.83
CA LEU A 16 25.24 7.56 17.46
C LEU A 16 24.62 6.17 17.30
N THR A 17 23.89 5.68 18.31
CA THR A 17 23.17 4.41 18.21
C THR A 17 22.05 4.48 17.16
N GLU A 18 21.82 3.37 16.47
CA GLU A 18 20.86 3.32 15.37
C GLU A 18 19.43 3.57 15.86
N GLY A 19 18.74 4.49 15.17
CA GLY A 19 17.35 4.86 15.49
C GLY A 19 17.17 5.93 16.57
N VAL A 20 18.24 6.47 17.17
CA VAL A 20 18.17 7.64 18.08
C VAL A 20 18.24 8.95 17.29
N LEU A 21 17.35 9.90 17.60
CA LEU A 21 17.39 11.23 16.99
C LEU A 21 18.47 12.11 17.64
N GLN A 22 19.26 12.74 16.77
CA GLN A 22 20.26 13.74 17.13
C GLN A 22 19.59 15.01 17.69
N PRO A 23 20.31 15.81 18.50
CA PRO A 23 19.75 17.01 19.14
C PRO A 23 19.36 18.13 18.15
N PHE A 24 19.91 18.13 16.93
CA PHE A 24 19.67 19.13 15.89
C PHE A 24 18.93 18.53 14.68
N ALA A 25 18.14 19.34 13.98
CA ALA A 25 17.27 18.85 12.92
C ALA A 25 18.01 18.53 11.62
N HIS A 26 18.85 19.44 11.12
CA HIS A 26 19.54 19.30 9.84
C HIS A 26 21.02 19.65 10.00
N GLY A 27 21.93 18.88 9.41
CA GLY A 27 23.35 19.18 9.53
C GLY A 27 24.25 18.00 9.22
N ALA A 28 25.45 18.02 9.80
CA ALA A 28 26.41 16.94 9.69
C ALA A 28 27.18 16.69 10.99
N ILE A 29 27.57 15.44 11.22
CA ILE A 29 28.48 15.01 12.29
C ILE A 29 29.77 14.54 11.63
N SER A 30 30.88 15.22 11.93
CA SER A 30 32.20 14.85 11.43
C SER A 30 32.97 14.01 12.45
N THR A 31 33.52 12.90 11.99
CA THR A 31 34.23 11.89 12.79
C THR A 31 35.73 12.15 12.70
N TRP A 32 36.40 12.40 13.84
CA TRP A 32 37.83 12.73 13.90
C TRP A 32 38.63 11.67 14.64
N VAL A 33 39.65 11.11 13.99
CA VAL A 33 40.53 10.10 14.59
C VAL A 33 41.71 10.75 15.32
N GLY A 34 41.78 10.61 16.64
CA GLY A 34 42.90 11.03 17.48
C GLY A 34 43.21 12.53 17.41
N ARG A 35 44.34 12.90 16.79
CA ARG A 35 44.81 14.29 16.61
C ARG A 35 45.02 14.68 15.15
N ARG A 36 44.34 14.01 14.20
CA ARG A 36 44.43 14.36 12.78
C ARG A 36 43.85 15.76 12.54
N LYS A 37 44.41 16.45 11.53
CA LYS A 37 43.91 17.74 11.01
C LYS A 37 42.83 17.59 9.93
N THR A 38 42.48 16.36 9.56
CA THR A 38 41.37 16.05 8.65
C THR A 38 40.43 15.07 9.34
N PRO A 39 39.12 15.12 9.05
CA PRO A 39 38.19 14.11 9.51
C PRO A 39 38.52 12.74 8.88
N ALA A 40 37.97 11.67 9.45
CA ALA A 40 37.99 10.31 8.90
C ALA A 40 36.71 10.00 8.10
N GLY A 41 35.62 10.72 8.37
CA GLY A 41 34.37 10.63 7.63
C GLY A 41 33.29 11.56 8.20
N HIS A 42 32.10 11.52 7.62
CA HIS A 42 30.96 12.33 7.99
C HIS A 42 29.66 11.52 7.99
N ARG A 43 28.71 11.97 8.81
CA ARG A 43 27.31 11.56 8.80
C ARG A 43 26.43 12.76 8.50
N LEU A 44 25.51 12.65 7.56
CA LEU A 44 24.52 13.68 7.22
C LEU A 44 23.23 13.43 8.00
N VAL A 45 22.69 14.48 8.63
CA VAL A 45 21.53 14.39 9.54
C VAL A 45 20.37 15.17 8.94
N ARG A 46 19.20 14.53 8.83
CA ARG A 46 17.92 15.11 8.41
C ARG A 46 16.82 14.78 9.41
N ALA A 47 16.08 15.79 9.85
CA ALA A 47 15.03 15.67 10.87
C ALA A 47 15.48 14.93 12.15
N GLY A 48 16.74 15.13 12.55
CA GLY A 48 17.41 14.42 13.65
C GLY A 48 17.89 13.00 13.31
N ARG A 49 17.55 12.44 12.15
CA ARG A 49 17.97 11.10 11.73
C ARG A 49 19.26 11.17 10.94
N ILE A 50 20.19 10.24 11.16
CA ILE A 50 21.32 10.05 10.23
C ILE A 50 20.77 9.38 8.96
N VAL A 51 21.04 9.99 7.80
CA VAL A 51 20.51 9.58 6.48
C VAL A 51 21.57 9.46 5.39
N GLY A 52 22.80 9.87 5.69
CA GLY A 52 23.92 9.72 4.76
C GLY A 52 25.25 9.55 5.48
N TRP A 53 26.20 8.85 4.84
CA TRP A 53 27.49 8.46 5.38
C TRP A 53 28.58 8.64 4.30
N LEU A 54 29.75 9.10 4.74
CA LEU A 54 30.95 9.25 3.91
C LEU A 54 32.17 8.84 4.75
N ALA A 55 33.08 8.05 4.19
CA ALA A 55 34.28 7.61 4.90
C ALA A 55 35.53 7.62 4.01
N GLU A 56 36.70 7.84 4.62
CA GLU A 56 38.00 7.63 3.99
C GLU A 56 38.23 6.13 3.76
N GLY A 57 38.46 5.74 2.50
CA GLY A 57 38.73 4.36 2.11
C GLY A 57 39.97 3.77 2.79
N SER A 58 40.03 2.43 2.85
CA SER A 58 41.10 1.70 3.52
C SER A 58 42.49 2.07 3.01
N LYS A 59 43.47 2.22 3.91
CA LYS A 59 44.86 2.56 3.59
C LYS A 59 45.57 1.59 2.62
N TYR A 60 44.99 0.42 2.37
CA TYR A 60 45.58 -0.64 1.56
C TYR A 60 45.25 -0.53 0.07
N THR A 61 44.21 0.21 -0.31
CA THR A 61 43.94 0.57 -1.71
C THR A 61 44.71 1.83 -2.08
N GLN A 62 45.54 1.76 -3.13
CA GLN A 62 46.41 2.89 -3.55
C GLN A 62 45.67 4.04 -4.26
N LYS A 63 44.34 3.94 -4.41
CA LYS A 63 43.49 4.98 -4.97
C LYS A 63 42.89 5.84 -3.86
N ARG A 64 42.66 7.13 -4.13
CA ARG A 64 41.96 8.07 -3.22
C ARG A 64 40.44 7.89 -3.29
N ASP A 65 39.99 6.65 -3.26
CA ASP A 65 38.57 6.35 -3.39
C ASP A 65 37.91 6.56 -2.02
N LEU A 66 36.90 7.42 -1.97
CA LEU A 66 36.05 7.54 -0.79
C LEU A 66 34.99 6.44 -0.81
N LEU A 67 34.58 6.02 0.38
CA LEU A 67 33.40 5.19 0.58
C LEU A 67 32.20 6.11 0.81
N ALA A 68 31.01 5.66 0.40
CA ALA A 68 29.74 6.35 0.61
C ALA A 68 28.62 5.35 0.89
N GLY A 69 27.48 5.81 1.43
CA GLY A 69 26.35 4.93 1.74
C GLY A 69 26.69 3.86 2.79
N GLU A 70 26.24 2.62 2.58
CA GLU A 70 26.40 1.52 3.54
C GLU A 70 27.87 1.13 3.79
N GLU A 71 28.71 1.10 2.74
CA GLU A 71 30.17 0.90 2.88
C GLU A 71 30.80 1.92 3.84
N ALA A 72 30.34 3.17 3.81
CA ALA A 72 30.80 4.22 4.71
C ALA A 72 30.23 4.10 6.12
N GLN A 73 29.01 3.59 6.29
CA GLN A 73 28.41 3.29 7.59
C GLN A 73 29.23 2.20 8.31
N GLU A 74 29.48 1.07 7.64
CA GLU A 74 30.29 -0.02 8.20
C GLU A 74 31.71 0.44 8.55
N ALA A 75 32.37 1.16 7.64
CA ALA A 75 33.72 1.68 7.87
C ALA A 75 33.79 2.66 9.06
N LEU A 76 32.79 3.51 9.24
CA LEU A 76 32.72 4.42 10.40
C LEU A 76 32.47 3.68 11.71
N LEU A 77 31.57 2.69 11.72
CA LEU A 77 31.31 1.85 12.90
C LEU A 77 32.56 1.05 13.32
N ALA A 78 33.28 0.47 12.36
CA ALA A 78 34.54 -0.23 12.63
C ALA A 78 35.61 0.71 13.22
N LEU A 79 35.77 1.93 12.67
CA LEU A 79 36.70 2.94 13.19
C LEU A 79 36.37 3.38 14.62
N GLU A 80 35.09 3.44 14.97
CA GLU A 80 34.61 3.86 16.30
C GLU A 80 34.77 2.76 17.37
N LEU A 81 34.70 1.48 16.98
CA LEU A 81 35.00 0.35 17.86
C LEU A 81 36.51 0.22 18.14
N GLU A 82 37.38 0.50 17.16
CA GLU A 82 38.83 0.30 17.28
C GLU A 82 39.58 1.48 17.91
N GLN A 83 39.12 2.72 17.73
CA GLN A 83 39.95 3.91 17.94
C GLN A 83 39.30 4.98 18.82
N LYS A 84 40.12 5.80 19.48
CA LYS A 84 39.63 7.00 20.19
C LYS A 84 39.25 8.07 19.18
N VAL A 85 37.96 8.13 18.91
CA VAL A 85 37.29 9.08 18.03
C VAL A 85 36.80 10.31 18.80
N ARG A 86 36.78 11.47 18.15
CA ARG A 86 36.09 12.68 18.57
C ARG A 86 35.03 13.03 17.52
N PHE A 87 33.82 13.38 17.98
CA PHE A 87 32.78 13.91 17.11
C PHE A 87 32.75 15.44 17.15
N THR A 88 32.35 16.05 16.03
CA THR A 88 32.00 17.48 15.95
C THR A 88 30.75 17.61 15.10
N ALA A 89 29.64 18.07 15.70
CA ALA A 89 28.40 18.33 14.98
C ALA A 89 28.31 19.79 14.55
N SER A 90 27.76 19.99 13.35
CA SER A 90 27.43 21.30 12.78
C SER A 90 26.02 21.26 12.21
N GLU A 91 25.15 22.10 12.74
CA GLU A 91 23.78 22.30 12.25
C GLU A 91 23.79 23.20 11.00
N TYR A 92 22.90 22.88 10.05
CA TYR A 92 22.68 23.60 8.80
C TYR A 92 21.19 23.95 8.67
N SER A 93 20.88 24.94 7.83
CA SER A 93 19.50 25.10 7.34
C SER A 93 19.11 23.89 6.46
N ILE A 94 17.80 23.63 6.32
CA ILE A 94 17.31 22.57 5.42
C ILE A 94 17.81 22.76 3.98
N SER A 95 17.84 24.01 3.50
CA SER A 95 18.36 24.37 2.18
C SER A 95 19.86 24.15 2.06
N GLY A 96 20.63 24.44 3.11
CA GLY A 96 22.09 24.22 3.15
C GLY A 96 22.44 22.73 3.21
N LEU A 97 21.70 21.92 3.96
CA LEU A 97 21.81 20.46 3.85
C LEU A 97 21.48 19.98 2.43
N GLY A 98 20.50 20.62 1.77
CA GLY A 98 20.22 20.44 0.35
C GLY A 98 21.39 20.79 -0.56
N ASP A 99 22.07 21.92 -0.36
CA ASP A 99 23.29 22.30 -1.11
C ASP A 99 24.42 21.28 -0.96
N VAL A 100 24.63 20.74 0.25
CA VAL A 100 25.60 19.65 0.48
C VAL A 100 25.16 18.36 -0.23
N ALA A 101 23.86 18.04 -0.20
CA ALA A 101 23.29 16.86 -0.85
C ALA A 101 23.27 16.94 -2.38
N GLU A 102 23.27 18.15 -2.97
CA GLU A 102 23.44 18.37 -4.41
C GLU A 102 24.87 18.01 -4.86
N ILE A 103 25.90 18.26 -4.04
CA ILE A 103 27.31 18.03 -4.40
C ILE A 103 27.80 16.62 -4.02
N VAL A 104 27.23 16.03 -2.98
CA VAL A 104 27.56 14.66 -2.52
C VAL A 104 26.30 13.79 -2.43
N PRO A 105 25.59 13.56 -3.55
CA PRO A 105 24.39 12.72 -3.55
C PRO A 105 24.69 11.27 -3.16
N GLU A 106 25.91 10.79 -3.39
CA GLU A 106 26.34 9.42 -3.07
C GLU A 106 26.39 9.14 -1.56
N ALA A 107 26.42 10.17 -0.71
CA ALA A 107 26.39 9.99 0.74
C ALA A 107 25.12 9.28 1.23
N PHE A 108 23.99 9.46 0.54
CA PHE A 108 22.68 8.99 0.98
C PHE A 108 22.41 7.57 0.51
N ILE A 109 22.12 6.66 1.44
CA ILE A 109 21.69 5.28 1.11
C ILE A 109 20.39 5.31 0.30
N HIS A 110 19.48 6.24 0.60
CA HIS A 110 18.15 6.30 -0.02
C HIS A 110 17.87 7.63 -0.68
N GLN A 111 17.41 7.59 -1.94
CA GLN A 111 17.02 8.79 -2.69
C GLN A 111 15.84 9.54 -2.05
N ALA A 112 14.92 8.83 -1.38
CA ALA A 112 13.81 9.44 -0.63
C ALA A 112 14.30 10.43 0.44
N ASP A 113 15.45 10.17 1.08
CA ASP A 113 16.00 11.01 2.14
C ASP A 113 16.64 12.30 1.60
N ARG A 114 16.84 12.41 0.28
CA ARG A 114 17.17 13.67 -0.41
C ARG A 114 15.93 14.48 -0.82
N GLN A 115 14.78 13.84 -1.03
CA GLN A 115 13.56 14.51 -1.51
C GLN A 115 13.03 15.53 -0.49
N GLY A 116 12.88 16.78 -0.92
CA GLY A 116 12.35 17.87 -0.10
C GLY A 116 13.39 18.64 0.74
N LEU A 117 14.69 18.30 0.66
CA LEU A 117 15.74 19.16 1.22
C LEU A 117 15.87 20.49 0.45
N ARG A 118 15.54 20.46 -0.84
CA ARG A 118 15.26 21.63 -1.67
C ARG A 118 14.01 21.36 -2.51
N SER A 119 13.41 22.42 -3.04
CA SER A 119 12.64 22.31 -4.30
C SER A 119 13.55 21.62 -5.30
N MET A 120 13.11 20.52 -5.93
CA MET A 120 13.92 19.85 -6.96
C MET A 120 14.32 20.89 -7.99
N THR A 121 15.62 21.20 -8.05
CA THR A 121 16.14 21.99 -9.15
C THR A 121 16.28 21.00 -10.29
N ASN A 122 15.55 21.23 -11.37
CA ASN A 122 15.55 20.30 -12.49
C ASN A 122 16.93 20.38 -13.16
N PHE A 123 17.82 19.45 -12.76
CA PHE A 123 19.18 19.33 -13.31
C PHE A 123 19.14 19.23 -14.84
N VAL A 124 18.08 18.62 -15.37
CA VAL A 124 17.76 18.56 -16.80
C VAL A 124 17.53 19.94 -17.40
N GLU A 125 16.64 20.78 -16.86
CA GLU A 125 16.43 22.16 -17.34
C GLU A 125 17.75 22.98 -17.29
N ARG A 126 18.54 22.81 -16.22
CA ARG A 126 19.84 23.49 -16.07
C ARG A 126 20.88 23.02 -17.08
N LEU A 127 20.88 21.75 -17.47
CA LEU A 127 21.76 21.18 -18.49
C LEU A 127 21.32 21.58 -19.91
N LEU A 128 20.02 21.54 -20.18
CA LEU A 128 19.44 21.86 -21.49
C LEU A 128 19.47 23.37 -21.80
N ALA A 129 19.68 24.22 -20.79
CA ALA A 129 19.92 25.66 -20.95
C ALA A 129 21.39 26.04 -21.27
N ARG A 130 22.25 25.08 -21.66
CA ARG A 130 23.69 25.27 -21.93
C ARG A 130 24.07 24.83 -23.34
N ASP A 131 25.32 25.07 -23.74
CA ASP A 131 25.90 24.52 -24.98
C ASP A 131 25.85 22.97 -24.96
N LEU A 132 24.87 22.40 -25.64
CA LEU A 132 24.60 20.96 -25.60
C LEU A 132 25.78 20.11 -26.10
N SER A 133 26.53 20.58 -27.10
CA SER A 133 27.78 19.97 -27.56
C SER A 133 28.77 19.70 -26.41
N LYS A 134 28.99 20.69 -25.54
CA LYS A 134 29.88 20.54 -24.38
C LYS A 134 29.29 19.61 -23.33
N VAL A 135 27.97 19.60 -23.17
CA VAL A 135 27.26 18.64 -22.31
C VAL A 135 27.53 17.20 -22.77
N LEU A 136 27.41 16.93 -24.07
CA LEU A 136 27.74 15.60 -24.65
C LEU A 136 29.21 15.24 -24.48
N GLU A 137 30.14 16.15 -24.80
CA GLU A 137 31.58 15.94 -24.61
C GLU A 137 31.96 15.66 -23.14
N HIS A 138 31.18 16.16 -22.18
CA HIS A 138 31.40 15.88 -20.75
C HIS A 138 30.78 14.58 -20.28
N LEU A 139 29.61 14.20 -20.82
CA LEU A 139 28.96 12.93 -20.50
C LEU A 139 29.76 11.74 -21.04
N VAL A 140 30.28 11.81 -22.27
CA VAL A 140 31.05 10.72 -22.91
C VAL A 140 32.47 10.55 -22.31
N LYS A 141 32.88 11.41 -21.36
CA LYS A 141 34.11 11.22 -20.56
C LYS A 141 33.92 10.26 -19.38
N ASP A 142 32.69 9.87 -19.06
CA ASP A 142 32.41 8.82 -18.08
C ASP A 142 32.43 7.46 -18.80
N ASP A 143 33.25 6.53 -18.30
CA ASP A 143 33.45 5.20 -18.93
C ASP A 143 32.14 4.41 -19.09
N THR A 144 31.09 4.73 -18.31
CA THR A 144 29.77 4.09 -18.39
C THR A 144 28.88 4.59 -19.53
N VAL A 145 29.27 5.67 -20.25
CA VAL A 145 28.50 6.27 -21.35
C VAL A 145 29.07 5.81 -22.69
N ARG A 146 28.26 5.05 -23.44
CA ARG A 146 28.64 4.54 -24.77
C ARG A 146 28.58 5.63 -25.84
N GLY A 147 27.56 6.48 -25.80
CA GLY A 147 27.38 7.60 -26.71
C GLY A 147 26.15 8.43 -26.36
N ALA A 148 26.04 9.64 -26.91
CA ALA A 148 24.94 10.57 -26.63
C ALA A 148 24.69 11.54 -27.80
N ILE A 149 23.45 12.02 -27.92
CA ILE A 149 23.02 13.04 -28.88
C ILE A 149 22.20 14.14 -28.22
N ALA A 150 22.25 15.33 -28.82
CA ALA A 150 21.41 16.48 -28.49
C ALA A 150 20.45 16.78 -29.64
N ILE A 151 19.19 17.06 -29.31
CA ILE A 151 18.09 17.25 -30.26
C ILE A 151 17.34 18.53 -29.89
N ASP A 152 16.95 19.33 -30.87
CA ASP A 152 15.96 20.40 -30.75
C ASP A 152 14.91 20.20 -31.83
N SER A 153 13.64 20.06 -31.43
CA SER A 153 12.48 19.98 -32.34
C SER A 153 12.62 18.97 -33.50
N GLY A 154 13.37 17.89 -33.27
CA GLY A 154 13.65 16.81 -34.23
C GLY A 154 14.97 16.95 -35.01
N MET A 155 15.58 18.13 -35.01
CA MET A 155 16.89 18.37 -35.60
C MET A 155 18.00 17.90 -34.65
N LEU A 156 18.98 17.19 -35.20
CA LEU A 156 20.21 16.85 -34.49
C LEU A 156 21.04 18.14 -34.30
N ILE A 157 21.41 18.44 -33.05
CA ILE A 157 22.34 19.52 -32.73
C ILE A 157 23.77 19.00 -32.77
N ASP A 158 24.04 17.85 -32.13
CA ASP A 158 25.36 17.25 -32.05
C ASP A 158 25.30 15.77 -31.63
N GLU A 159 26.34 15.00 -31.97
CA GLU A 159 26.49 13.58 -31.67
C GLU A 159 27.92 13.22 -31.20
N VAL A 160 28.03 12.46 -30.10
CA VAL A 160 29.33 12.07 -29.51
C VAL A 160 29.30 10.62 -29.04
N GLY A 161 30.35 9.85 -29.36
CA GLY A 161 30.53 8.45 -28.92
C GLY A 161 30.01 7.40 -29.89
N GLN A 162 29.71 6.20 -29.39
CA GLN A 162 29.17 5.08 -30.17
C GLN A 162 27.64 5.05 -30.10
N LEU A 163 27.00 5.40 -31.21
CA LEU A 163 25.54 5.36 -31.37
C LEU A 163 25.07 4.08 -32.05
N PRO A 164 23.83 3.61 -31.81
CA PRO A 164 23.30 2.39 -32.42
C PRO A 164 22.90 2.57 -33.91
N ARG A 165 22.72 3.81 -34.37
CA ARG A 165 22.36 4.23 -35.74
C ARG A 165 22.86 5.65 -35.99
N ASP A 166 22.79 6.11 -37.24
CA ASP A 166 23.08 7.49 -37.65
C ASP A 166 22.25 8.51 -36.86
N GLY A 167 22.88 9.59 -36.36
CA GLY A 167 22.26 10.58 -35.47
C GLY A 167 20.99 11.21 -36.03
N ASP A 168 20.96 11.58 -37.32
CA ASP A 168 19.78 12.15 -37.99
C ASP A 168 18.57 11.20 -37.99
N SER A 169 18.81 9.88 -38.06
CA SER A 169 17.73 8.89 -37.99
C SER A 169 17.19 8.74 -36.56
N LEU A 170 18.09 8.85 -35.57
CA LEU A 170 17.76 8.78 -34.16
C LEU A 170 17.05 10.04 -33.66
N SER A 171 17.47 11.24 -34.09
CA SER A 171 16.84 12.50 -33.66
C SER A 171 15.36 12.55 -34.06
N ASN A 172 15.04 12.15 -35.29
CA ASN A 172 13.67 12.05 -35.80
C ASN A 172 12.84 10.98 -35.05
N GLN A 173 13.43 9.80 -34.77
CA GLN A 173 12.75 8.73 -34.03
C GLN A 173 12.45 9.15 -32.57
N ILE A 174 13.44 9.72 -31.89
CA ILE A 174 13.29 10.17 -30.50
C ILE A 174 12.33 11.36 -30.42
N HIS A 175 12.34 12.29 -31.38
CA HIS A 175 11.38 13.38 -31.41
C HIS A 175 9.94 12.90 -31.61
N SER A 176 9.69 11.94 -32.51
CA SER A 176 8.37 11.32 -32.67
C SER A 176 7.91 10.64 -31.36
N ILE A 177 8.82 9.91 -30.70
CA ILE A 177 8.52 9.27 -29.41
C ILE A 177 8.16 10.33 -28.36
N LEU A 178 8.93 11.42 -28.22
CA LEU A 178 8.66 12.47 -27.24
C LEU A 178 7.39 13.29 -27.56
N SER A 179 7.09 13.53 -28.85
CA SER A 179 5.89 14.26 -29.28
C SER A 179 4.60 13.50 -29.00
N ASP A 180 4.61 12.19 -29.22
CA ASP A 180 3.45 11.31 -28.98
C ASP A 180 3.18 11.10 -27.49
N ILE A 181 4.24 11.20 -26.67
CA ILE A 181 4.24 10.81 -25.26
C ILE A 181 3.95 11.97 -24.31
N ARG A 182 4.25 13.23 -24.66
CA ARG A 182 4.03 14.42 -23.80
C ARG A 182 4.43 14.19 -22.34
N VAL A 183 5.74 14.11 -22.12
CA VAL A 183 6.37 13.76 -20.83
C VAL A 183 5.78 14.51 -19.62
N GLU A 184 5.41 15.78 -19.77
CA GLU A 184 4.79 16.60 -18.72
C GLU A 184 3.38 16.09 -18.31
N ASP A 185 2.52 15.77 -19.29
CA ASP A 185 1.15 15.28 -19.06
C ASP A 185 1.18 13.89 -18.38
N ILE A 186 2.10 13.01 -18.80
CA ILE A 186 2.26 11.67 -18.22
C ILE A 186 2.87 11.72 -16.81
N ASN A 187 3.90 12.53 -16.56
CA ASN A 187 4.48 12.66 -15.22
C ASN A 187 3.42 13.17 -14.23
N LEU A 188 2.62 14.18 -14.63
CA LEU A 188 1.52 14.71 -13.82
C LEU A 188 0.41 13.67 -13.58
N GLY A 189 0.04 12.90 -14.61
CA GLY A 189 -0.99 11.86 -14.53
C GLY A 189 -0.59 10.62 -13.71
N LEU A 190 0.69 10.26 -13.70
CA LEU A 190 1.24 9.13 -12.91
C LEU A 190 1.66 9.53 -11.48
N GLY A 191 1.57 10.82 -11.12
CA GLY A 191 2.05 11.32 -9.83
C GLY A 191 3.58 11.24 -9.66
N LEU A 192 4.31 11.04 -10.77
CA LEU A 192 5.76 11.14 -10.78
C LEU A 192 6.14 12.61 -10.58
N GLY A 193 7.23 12.85 -9.83
CA GLY A 193 7.75 14.21 -9.67
C GLY A 193 8.19 14.80 -11.02
N PRO A 194 8.52 16.10 -11.08
CA PRO A 194 9.02 16.76 -12.29
C PRO A 194 10.47 16.35 -12.63
N SER A 195 10.81 15.07 -12.52
CA SER A 195 12.03 14.51 -13.10
C SER A 195 11.91 14.59 -14.62
N GLY A 196 12.45 15.65 -15.21
CA GLY A 196 12.48 15.89 -16.67
C GLY A 196 13.32 14.87 -17.46
N HIS A 197 13.58 13.67 -16.93
CA HIS A 197 14.25 12.59 -17.63
C HIS A 197 13.64 11.24 -17.29
N TRP A 198 13.72 10.33 -18.26
CA TRP A 198 13.30 8.94 -18.19
C TRP A 198 14.45 8.01 -18.56
N THR A 199 14.44 6.78 -18.02
CA THR A 199 15.44 5.74 -18.30
C THR A 199 14.76 4.50 -18.88
N LEU A 200 15.22 4.09 -20.06
CA LEU A 200 14.76 2.92 -20.79
C LEU A 200 15.84 1.85 -20.74
N HIS A 201 15.63 0.80 -19.95
CA HIS A 201 16.58 -0.31 -19.82
C HIS A 201 16.41 -1.29 -20.99
N THR A 202 17.52 -1.81 -21.52
CA THR A 202 17.55 -2.73 -22.66
C THR A 202 18.45 -3.94 -22.38
N SER A 203 18.47 -4.92 -23.29
CA SER A 203 19.32 -6.11 -23.16
C SER A 203 20.83 -5.83 -23.25
N ASP A 204 21.24 -4.70 -23.82
CA ASP A 204 22.65 -4.36 -24.11
C ASP A 204 23.13 -3.09 -23.36
N GLY A 205 22.28 -2.47 -22.54
CA GLY A 205 22.57 -1.19 -21.89
C GLY A 205 21.31 -0.47 -21.44
N ALA A 206 21.40 0.83 -21.19
CA ALA A 206 20.24 1.70 -20.94
C ALA A 206 20.28 2.96 -21.80
N LEU A 207 19.11 3.57 -22.01
CA LEU A 207 18.92 4.83 -22.73
C LEU A 207 18.25 5.84 -21.81
N LEU A 208 18.96 6.90 -21.48
CA LEU A 208 18.47 8.04 -20.74
C LEU A 208 17.96 9.11 -21.72
N LEU A 209 16.68 9.47 -21.61
CA LEU A 209 16.04 10.55 -22.36
C LEU A 209 15.75 11.70 -21.39
N ALA A 210 16.33 12.88 -21.61
CA ALA A 210 16.10 14.06 -20.78
C ALA A 210 15.52 15.19 -21.64
N GLN A 211 14.38 15.78 -21.26
CA GLN A 211 13.66 16.79 -22.03
C GLN A 211 13.33 18.04 -21.20
N SER A 212 13.38 19.20 -21.85
CA SER A 212 12.89 20.49 -21.32
C SER A 212 12.37 21.32 -22.49
N GLY A 213 11.04 21.43 -22.62
CA GLY A 213 10.42 22.06 -23.78
C GLY A 213 10.72 21.29 -25.07
N GLU A 214 11.21 22.00 -26.08
CA GLU A 214 11.50 21.45 -27.43
C GLU A 214 12.88 20.78 -27.53
N ILE A 215 13.74 20.96 -26.52
CA ILE A 215 15.11 20.41 -26.47
C ILE A 215 15.12 19.07 -25.71
N ALA A 216 15.81 18.08 -26.26
CA ALA A 216 16.03 16.77 -25.64
C ALA A 216 17.50 16.31 -25.75
N LEU A 217 17.95 15.56 -24.75
CA LEU A 217 19.21 14.81 -24.73
C LEU A 217 18.89 13.32 -24.67
N ALA A 218 19.58 12.52 -25.47
CA ALA A 218 19.47 11.06 -25.47
C ALA A 218 20.86 10.44 -25.28
N ILE A 219 21.02 9.63 -24.23
CA ILE A 219 22.33 9.15 -23.74
C ILE A 219 22.26 7.62 -23.59
N TRP A 220 23.08 6.90 -24.34
CA TRP A 220 23.24 5.45 -24.25
C TRP A 220 24.36 5.10 -23.27
N THR A 221 24.05 4.23 -22.32
CA THR A 221 24.95 3.83 -21.25
C THR A 221 25.06 2.31 -21.15
N GLU A 222 26.07 1.84 -20.44
CA GLU A 222 26.11 0.45 -19.95
C GLU A 222 24.98 0.19 -18.94
N ARG A 223 24.74 -1.10 -18.62
CA ARG A 223 23.62 -1.53 -17.76
C ARG A 223 23.72 -1.00 -16.33
N ASP A 224 24.94 -0.85 -15.81
CA ASP A 224 25.21 -0.50 -14.41
C ASP A 224 25.31 1.02 -14.17
N ALA A 225 24.98 1.84 -15.18
CA ALA A 225 25.15 3.28 -15.15
C ALA A 225 24.07 3.98 -14.29
N ASN A 226 24.49 4.72 -13.25
CA ASN A 226 23.57 5.52 -12.46
C ASN A 226 23.26 6.87 -13.15
N HIS A 227 22.18 6.90 -13.93
CA HIS A 227 21.73 8.08 -14.69
C HIS A 227 21.52 9.34 -13.85
N SER A 228 21.03 9.20 -12.62
CA SER A 228 20.86 10.34 -11.71
C SER A 228 22.21 10.95 -11.30
N ARG A 229 23.23 10.10 -11.14
CA ARG A 229 24.61 10.51 -10.86
C ARG A 229 25.22 11.18 -12.08
N LEU A 230 25.11 10.57 -13.27
CA LEU A 230 25.59 11.13 -14.55
C LEU A 230 25.03 12.54 -14.84
N LEU A 231 23.72 12.74 -14.67
CA LEU A 231 23.11 14.07 -14.84
C LEU A 231 23.58 15.05 -13.76
N SER A 232 23.75 14.62 -12.51
CA SER A 232 24.25 15.48 -11.44
C SER A 232 25.71 15.89 -11.65
N THR A 233 26.60 14.98 -12.05
CA THR A 233 28.02 15.26 -12.27
C THR A 233 28.22 16.15 -13.49
N ALA A 234 27.53 15.87 -14.61
CA ALA A 234 27.52 16.76 -15.76
C ALA A 234 26.96 18.15 -15.41
N SER A 235 25.86 18.22 -14.66
CA SER A 235 25.28 19.49 -14.22
C SER A 235 26.27 20.29 -13.38
N LEU A 236 26.92 19.67 -12.39
CA LEU A 236 27.89 20.30 -11.49
C LEU A 236 29.15 20.78 -12.22
N LEU A 237 29.72 19.96 -13.11
CA LEU A 237 30.93 20.30 -13.86
C LEU A 237 30.71 21.51 -14.80
N LEU A 238 29.49 21.66 -15.31
CA LEU A 238 29.10 22.70 -16.27
C LEU A 238 28.37 23.89 -15.60
N GLU A 239 28.32 23.98 -14.27
CA GLU A 239 27.64 25.09 -13.55
C GLU A 239 28.20 26.49 -13.86
N GLY A 240 29.41 26.59 -14.41
CA GLY A 240 30.02 27.86 -14.82
C GLY A 240 29.62 28.39 -16.19
N GLU A 241 28.94 27.61 -17.05
CA GLU A 241 28.82 27.90 -18.49
C GLU A 241 27.45 28.46 -18.94
N ILE A 242 26.64 29.01 -18.03
CA ILE A 242 25.46 29.78 -18.43
C ILE A 242 25.91 31.20 -18.78
N ALA A 243 25.59 31.67 -19.99
CA ALA A 243 25.94 33.00 -20.49
C ALA A 243 25.60 34.10 -19.48
N SER A 244 26.64 34.67 -18.88
CA SER A 244 26.54 35.45 -17.66
C SER A 244 26.60 36.95 -17.93
N VAL A 245 25.90 37.73 -17.12
CA VAL A 245 25.87 39.19 -17.31
C VAL A 245 27.20 39.83 -16.91
N GLY A 246 27.94 40.37 -17.87
CA GLY A 246 29.29 40.92 -17.69
C GLY A 246 30.40 40.06 -18.29
N GLU A 247 30.08 38.87 -18.81
CA GLU A 247 31.04 37.98 -19.45
C GLU A 247 31.80 38.68 -20.58
N HIS A 248 33.08 38.33 -20.73
CA HIS A 248 34.02 38.96 -21.66
C HIS A 248 34.17 40.50 -21.49
N GLY A 249 33.80 41.06 -20.33
CA GLY A 249 33.97 42.48 -20.00
C GLY A 249 32.87 43.40 -20.52
N THR A 250 31.69 42.85 -20.85
CA THR A 250 30.50 43.65 -21.15
C THR A 250 30.07 44.52 -19.95
N SER A 251 29.41 45.65 -20.21
CA SER A 251 28.96 46.55 -19.14
C SER A 251 27.83 45.94 -18.32
N LEU A 252 27.95 45.98 -16.99
CA LEU A 252 26.89 45.55 -16.09
C LEU A 252 25.58 46.36 -16.29
N PRO A 253 24.39 45.74 -16.21
CA PRO A 253 23.11 46.42 -16.38
C PRO A 253 22.85 47.51 -15.36
N GLU A 254 22.07 48.51 -15.76
CA GLU A 254 21.51 49.49 -14.83
C GLU A 254 20.42 48.83 -13.98
N GLY A 255 20.76 48.55 -12.72
CA GLY A 255 19.85 47.98 -11.73
C GLY A 255 19.22 49.03 -10.80
N PHE A 256 18.30 48.58 -9.95
CA PHE A 256 17.64 49.42 -8.94
C PHE A 256 18.49 49.54 -7.68
N ALA A 257 18.79 50.77 -7.24
CA ALA A 257 19.55 51.01 -6.01
C ALA A 257 18.67 50.84 -4.76
N LEU A 258 18.92 49.79 -3.97
CA LEU A 258 18.19 49.48 -2.73
C LEU A 258 18.66 50.33 -1.55
N ARG A 259 19.99 50.51 -1.40
CA ARG A 259 20.59 51.22 -0.25
C ARG A 259 21.82 52.01 -0.71
N GLU A 260 22.02 53.21 -0.13
CA GLU A 260 23.23 54.03 -0.32
C GLU A 260 23.92 54.34 1.01
N GLY A 261 25.26 54.39 1.00
CA GLY A 261 26.06 54.69 2.19
C GLY A 261 27.42 55.32 1.86
N ARG A 262 28.15 55.72 2.92
CA ARG A 262 29.58 56.08 2.80
C ARG A 262 30.42 54.80 2.82
N GLY A 263 31.49 54.75 2.03
CA GLY A 263 32.35 53.57 1.91
C GLY A 263 33.20 53.27 3.14
N GLY A 264 33.89 52.13 3.08
CA GLY A 264 34.69 51.55 4.15
C GLY A 264 34.45 50.04 4.29
N PRO A 265 35.32 49.28 4.98
CA PRO A 265 35.14 47.85 5.16
C PRO A 265 33.85 47.52 5.93
N ASP A 266 33.56 48.27 7.01
CA ASP A 266 32.33 48.08 7.81
C ASP A 266 31.06 48.41 7.01
N ALA A 267 31.15 49.33 6.05
CA ALA A 267 30.04 49.69 5.17
C ALA A 267 29.75 48.61 4.13
N ILE A 268 30.80 47.98 3.58
CA ILE A 268 30.65 46.80 2.71
C ILE A 268 30.07 45.63 3.51
N LEU A 269 30.57 45.37 4.73
CA LEU A 269 30.03 44.36 5.62
C LEU A 269 28.53 44.58 5.90
N SER A 270 28.12 45.84 6.11
CA SER A 270 26.71 46.22 6.30
C SER A 270 25.86 46.05 5.03
N MET A 271 26.40 46.38 3.84
CA MET A 271 25.74 46.15 2.56
C MET A 271 25.63 44.66 2.21
N LEU A 272 26.59 43.82 2.63
CA LEU A 272 26.50 42.37 2.51
C LEU A 272 25.45 41.78 3.46
N LYS A 273 25.39 42.25 4.73
CA LYS A 273 24.29 41.89 5.65
C LYS A 273 22.91 42.20 5.07
N ALA A 274 22.78 43.37 4.43
CA ALA A 274 21.55 43.75 3.74
C ALA A 274 21.28 42.88 2.50
N GLY A 275 22.29 42.64 1.66
CA GLY A 275 22.16 41.85 0.44
C GLY A 275 21.79 40.39 0.70
N LEU A 276 22.34 39.78 1.76
CA LEU A 276 22.01 38.42 2.19
C LEU A 276 20.59 38.32 2.76
N ALA A 277 20.18 39.27 3.61
CA ALA A 277 18.84 39.31 4.20
C ALA A 277 17.71 39.62 3.18
N GLU A 278 18.03 40.27 2.07
CA GLU A 278 17.09 40.60 0.97
C GLU A 278 17.27 39.69 -0.27
N GLU A 279 18.09 38.62 -0.18
CA GLU A 279 18.46 37.70 -1.26
C GLU A 279 18.80 38.38 -2.60
N VAL A 280 19.64 39.43 -2.56
CA VAL A 280 19.86 40.32 -3.71
C VAL A 280 20.75 39.69 -4.77
N THR A 281 20.19 39.43 -5.95
CA THR A 281 20.92 39.26 -7.22
C THR A 281 21.23 40.64 -7.82
N GLY A 282 22.51 40.99 -7.97
CA GLY A 282 22.89 42.38 -8.18
C GLY A 282 24.38 42.65 -7.99
N HIS A 283 24.73 43.85 -7.51
CA HIS A 283 26.09 44.20 -7.13
C HIS A 283 26.17 45.32 -6.08
N VAL A 284 27.27 45.35 -5.33
CA VAL A 284 27.66 46.47 -4.45
C VAL A 284 28.67 47.35 -5.19
N GLN A 285 28.22 48.50 -5.68
CA GLN A 285 29.06 49.46 -6.41
C GLN A 285 29.74 50.46 -5.47
N SER A 286 31.04 50.69 -5.63
CA SER A 286 31.82 51.71 -4.91
C SER A 286 32.41 52.75 -5.86
N GLY A 287 31.89 53.97 -5.80
CA GLY A 287 32.23 55.08 -6.70
C GLY A 287 31.22 55.28 -7.84
N THR A 288 31.56 56.15 -8.80
CA THR A 288 30.68 56.51 -9.93
C THR A 288 31.45 56.50 -11.25
N SER A 289 30.78 56.06 -12.33
CA SER A 289 31.30 55.87 -13.69
C SER A 289 32.56 54.99 -13.78
N SER A 290 33.55 55.33 -14.61
CA SER A 290 34.58 54.40 -15.11
C SER A 290 35.52 53.83 -14.05
N LYS A 291 35.73 54.51 -12.92
CA LYS A 291 36.57 54.02 -11.81
C LYS A 291 35.76 53.34 -10.70
N SER A 292 34.49 53.04 -10.92
CA SER A 292 33.69 52.26 -9.98
C SER A 292 34.20 50.81 -9.92
N VAL A 293 34.10 50.22 -8.73
CA VAL A 293 34.33 48.78 -8.51
C VAL A 293 33.01 48.20 -8.05
N SER A 294 32.58 47.12 -8.69
CA SER A 294 31.31 46.45 -8.41
C SER A 294 31.58 45.03 -7.91
N LEU A 295 31.22 44.75 -6.66
CA LEU A 295 31.22 43.39 -6.12
C LEU A 295 29.88 42.73 -6.50
N LEU A 296 29.92 41.75 -7.38
CA LEU A 296 28.74 41.05 -7.90
C LEU A 296 28.20 40.08 -6.85
N LEU A 297 26.88 40.14 -6.63
CA LEU A 297 26.16 39.32 -5.67
C LEU A 297 25.13 38.44 -6.38
N SER A 298 25.03 37.17 -5.97
CA SER A 298 23.88 36.31 -6.28
C SER A 298 23.22 35.87 -4.97
N ARG A 299 21.92 36.13 -4.82
CA ARG A 299 21.18 35.94 -3.56
C ARG A 299 21.89 36.52 -2.32
N GLY A 300 22.62 37.63 -2.50
CA GLY A 300 23.43 38.28 -1.48
C GLY A 300 24.85 37.76 -1.28
N VAL A 301 25.19 36.60 -1.84
CA VAL A 301 26.54 35.98 -1.75
C VAL A 301 27.46 36.61 -2.81
N PRO A 302 28.68 37.08 -2.44
CA PRO A 302 29.67 37.55 -3.40
C PRO A 302 30.14 36.42 -4.33
N ILE A 303 30.03 36.63 -5.64
CA ILE A 303 30.46 35.66 -6.66
C ILE A 303 31.67 36.16 -7.46
N ALA A 304 31.76 37.46 -7.72
CA ALA A 304 32.81 38.01 -8.58
C ALA A 304 33.10 39.48 -8.27
N LEU A 305 34.28 39.95 -8.66
CA LEU A 305 34.66 41.36 -8.57
C LEU A 305 34.85 41.95 -9.98
N TRP A 306 34.03 42.94 -10.32
CA TRP A 306 34.11 43.68 -11.58
C TRP A 306 34.84 45.01 -11.37
N ALA A 307 36.07 45.08 -11.87
CA ALA A 307 36.95 46.24 -11.79
C ALA A 307 37.89 46.33 -13.00
N PRO A 308 37.39 46.59 -14.22
CA PRO A 308 38.18 46.57 -15.46
C PRO A 308 39.35 47.58 -15.50
N ASN A 309 39.41 48.52 -14.56
CA ASN A 309 40.47 49.52 -14.40
C ASN A 309 41.43 49.24 -13.22
N ALA A 310 41.46 48.02 -12.68
CA ALA A 310 42.35 47.63 -11.59
C ALA A 310 43.31 46.51 -12.03
N GLU A 311 44.60 46.69 -11.78
CA GLU A 311 45.67 45.75 -12.18
C GLU A 311 45.71 44.45 -11.37
N SER A 312 45.02 44.39 -10.22
CA SER A 312 44.93 43.19 -9.38
C SER A 312 43.69 43.23 -8.47
N GLU A 313 43.25 42.05 -8.02
CA GLU A 313 42.15 41.87 -7.06
C GLU A 313 42.38 42.71 -5.78
N SER A 314 43.59 42.65 -5.21
CA SER A 314 43.93 43.43 -4.01
C SER A 314 43.82 44.95 -4.23
N ALA A 315 44.23 45.45 -5.41
CA ALA A 315 44.05 46.85 -5.77
C ALA A 315 42.56 47.20 -5.89
N ALA A 316 41.77 46.35 -6.55
CA ALA A 316 40.31 46.50 -6.64
C ALA A 316 39.64 46.51 -5.26
N MET A 317 40.05 45.64 -4.34
CA MET A 317 39.56 45.62 -2.95
C MET A 317 39.92 46.88 -2.15
N THR A 318 41.11 47.46 -2.34
CA THR A 318 41.44 48.76 -1.73
C THR A 318 40.62 49.92 -2.32
N MET A 319 40.18 49.83 -3.58
CA MET A 319 39.26 50.80 -4.19
C MET A 319 37.81 50.61 -3.73
N LEU A 320 37.34 49.37 -3.63
CA LEU A 320 36.00 49.03 -3.13
C LEU A 320 35.79 49.60 -1.72
N THR A 321 36.77 49.37 -0.83
CA THR A 321 36.78 49.78 0.59
C THR A 321 37.13 51.26 0.84
N GLU A 322 37.22 52.12 -0.18
CA GLU A 322 37.68 53.50 0.00
C GLU A 322 36.62 54.37 0.74
N PRO A 323 36.94 54.97 1.91
CA PRO A 323 35.94 55.65 2.74
C PRO A 323 35.42 56.98 2.18
N LYS A 324 36.06 57.50 1.12
CA LYS A 324 35.62 58.70 0.40
C LYS A 324 34.58 58.40 -0.68
N ARG A 325 34.44 57.13 -1.10
CA ARG A 325 33.48 56.73 -2.12
C ARG A 325 32.08 56.60 -1.51
N LYS A 326 31.06 56.82 -2.33
CA LYS A 326 29.71 56.34 -2.04
C LYS A 326 29.63 54.87 -2.42
N VAL A 327 29.01 54.07 -1.56
CA VAL A 327 28.71 52.67 -1.83
C VAL A 327 27.21 52.52 -2.02
N LYS A 328 26.79 51.76 -3.03
CA LYS A 328 25.39 51.45 -3.32
C LYS A 328 25.19 49.94 -3.43
N LEU A 329 24.13 49.42 -2.82
CA LEU A 329 23.62 48.07 -3.10
C LEU A 329 22.59 48.20 -4.23
N ILE A 330 22.83 47.51 -5.35
CA ILE A 330 22.04 47.58 -6.58
C ILE A 330 21.52 46.18 -6.90
N ARG A 331 20.22 46.06 -7.20
CA ARG A 331 19.54 44.82 -7.58
C ARG A 331 19.26 44.81 -9.09
N PHE A 332 19.53 43.70 -9.76
CA PHE A 332 19.18 43.53 -11.18
C PHE A 332 17.69 43.17 -11.36
N SER A 333 17.19 43.22 -12.59
CA SER A 333 15.87 42.72 -12.95
C SER A 333 15.72 41.23 -12.61
N ALA A 334 14.50 40.78 -12.30
CA ALA A 334 14.22 39.35 -12.10
C ALA A 334 14.62 38.54 -13.36
N GLY A 335 15.17 37.34 -13.16
CA GLY A 335 15.71 36.49 -14.23
C GLY A 335 17.17 36.78 -14.63
N THR A 336 17.83 37.80 -14.08
CA THR A 336 19.24 38.09 -14.38
C THR A 336 20.18 37.06 -13.72
N VAL A 337 20.94 36.31 -14.52
CA VAL A 337 21.95 35.34 -14.06
C VAL A 337 23.33 36.01 -13.95
N VAL A 338 24.03 35.74 -12.85
CA VAL A 338 25.37 36.25 -12.54
C VAL A 338 26.23 35.06 -12.12
N SER A 339 27.43 34.92 -12.69
CA SER A 339 28.37 33.82 -12.40
C SER A 339 29.78 34.37 -12.12
N ALA A 340 30.75 33.50 -11.83
CA ALA A 340 32.15 33.89 -11.64
C ALA A 340 32.72 34.62 -12.88
N ASN A 341 32.29 34.20 -14.08
CA ASN A 341 32.74 34.73 -15.37
C ASN A 341 32.24 36.16 -15.64
N SER A 342 31.29 36.66 -14.84
CA SER A 342 30.83 38.06 -14.85
C SER A 342 31.88 39.04 -14.29
N GLY A 343 32.94 38.55 -13.62
CA GLY A 343 34.01 39.34 -13.03
C GLY A 343 35.12 39.77 -14.01
N SER A 344 35.98 40.68 -13.56
CA SER A 344 37.21 41.02 -14.29
C SER A 344 38.43 40.19 -13.84
N PHE A 345 38.25 39.26 -12.89
CA PHE A 345 39.32 38.42 -12.35
C PHE A 345 38.82 36.98 -12.20
N GLU A 346 39.40 36.06 -12.97
CA GLU A 346 39.11 34.61 -12.89
C GLU A 346 39.60 33.97 -11.58
N SER A 347 40.52 34.63 -10.86
CA SER A 347 41.12 34.11 -9.62
C SER A 347 40.33 34.47 -8.35
N PHE A 348 39.14 35.05 -8.46
CA PHE A 348 38.33 35.44 -7.31
C PHE A 348 37.73 34.21 -6.65
N THR A 349 37.92 34.06 -5.33
CA THR A 349 37.20 33.07 -4.51
C THR A 349 36.61 33.75 -3.29
N LEU A 350 35.53 33.19 -2.71
CA LEU A 350 34.89 33.79 -1.56
C LEU A 350 35.82 33.78 -0.32
N SER A 351 36.70 32.77 -0.24
CA SER A 351 37.73 32.68 0.80
C SER A 351 38.77 33.81 0.69
N THR A 352 39.34 34.07 -0.50
CA THR A 352 40.31 35.16 -0.70
C THR A 352 39.67 36.52 -0.48
N PHE A 353 38.42 36.69 -0.92
CA PHE A 353 37.65 37.90 -0.66
C PHE A 353 37.46 38.16 0.84
N CYS A 354 37.10 37.14 1.63
CA CYS A 354 36.88 37.31 3.07
C CYS A 354 38.17 37.70 3.82
N ASP A 355 39.29 37.05 3.51
CA ASP A 355 40.58 37.39 4.12
C ASP A 355 41.09 38.76 3.66
N GLN A 356 40.91 39.12 2.39
CA GLN A 356 41.23 40.47 1.91
C GLN A 356 40.35 41.52 2.59
N LEU A 357 39.03 41.34 2.67
CA LEU A 357 38.13 42.30 3.33
C LEU A 357 38.46 42.47 4.83
N ALA A 358 38.85 41.39 5.51
CA ALA A 358 39.24 41.44 6.91
C ALA A 358 40.58 42.16 7.16
N THR A 359 41.53 42.12 6.21
CA THR A 359 42.89 42.70 6.32
C THR A 359 43.05 44.07 5.66
N VAL A 360 42.18 44.44 4.71
CA VAL A 360 42.27 45.70 3.97
C VAL A 360 41.97 46.89 4.89
N ARG A 361 42.98 47.77 5.04
CA ARG A 361 42.96 49.00 5.86
C ARG A 361 42.79 48.77 7.38
N THR A 362 42.89 47.52 7.87
CA THR A 362 42.73 47.13 9.28
C THR A 362 44.06 46.68 9.90
N ARG A 363 44.58 47.46 10.86
CA ARG A 363 45.91 47.21 11.49
C ARG A 363 45.88 46.45 12.83
N SER A 364 44.70 46.25 13.42
CA SER A 364 44.56 45.58 14.72
C SER A 364 44.14 44.14 14.49
N GLU A 365 44.92 43.19 15.00
CA GLU A 365 44.65 41.74 14.89
C GLU A 365 43.28 41.39 15.46
N ALA A 366 42.94 41.86 16.67
CA ALA A 366 41.62 41.69 17.28
C ALA A 366 40.47 42.25 16.41
N ARG A 367 40.71 43.29 15.61
CA ARG A 367 39.72 43.81 14.65
C ARG A 367 39.64 42.94 13.39
N GLN A 368 40.76 42.41 12.91
CA GLN A 368 40.75 41.45 11.80
C GLN A 368 40.02 40.17 12.20
N GLU A 369 40.27 39.65 13.41
CA GLU A 369 39.55 38.51 13.99
C GLU A 369 38.05 38.77 14.12
N SER A 370 37.63 39.94 14.63
CA SER A 370 36.22 40.32 14.70
C SER A 370 35.54 40.38 13.32
N ILE A 371 36.23 40.90 12.29
CA ILE A 371 35.69 40.93 10.92
C ILE A 371 35.66 39.52 10.32
N ARG A 372 36.71 38.70 10.51
CA ARG A 372 36.73 37.29 10.09
C ARG A 372 35.62 36.49 10.75
N ALA A 373 35.37 36.69 12.04
CA ALA A 373 34.28 36.03 12.76
C ALA A 373 32.92 36.41 12.17
N SER A 374 32.64 37.70 11.97
CA SER A 374 31.38 38.12 11.35
C SER A 374 31.25 37.68 9.89
N LEU A 375 32.34 37.56 9.12
CA LEU A 375 32.31 37.02 7.76
C LEU A 375 32.07 35.52 7.76
N LYS A 376 32.69 34.77 8.68
CA LYS A 376 32.48 33.32 8.84
C LYS A 376 31.06 32.99 9.30
N GLU A 377 30.46 33.83 10.14
CA GLU A 377 29.05 33.70 10.55
C GLU A 377 28.09 33.90 9.36
N MET A 378 28.37 34.83 8.45
CA MET A 378 27.48 35.14 7.31
C MET A 378 27.70 34.31 6.05
N LEU A 379 28.97 33.98 5.77
CA LEU A 379 29.42 33.43 4.48
C LEU A 379 30.23 32.14 4.67
N GLY A 380 30.46 31.69 5.91
CA GLY A 380 31.28 30.51 6.20
C GLY A 380 30.73 29.22 5.59
N PHE A 381 29.40 29.10 5.51
CA PHE A 381 28.73 28.01 4.80
C PHE A 381 29.07 28.04 3.30
N GLU A 382 28.83 29.17 2.63
CA GLU A 382 29.13 29.35 1.21
C GLU A 382 30.62 29.18 0.86
N THR A 383 31.54 29.67 1.70
CA THR A 383 32.99 29.43 1.51
C THR A 383 33.34 27.95 1.61
N GLY A 384 32.70 27.22 2.53
CA GLY A 384 32.89 25.79 2.67
C GLY A 384 32.23 24.99 1.54
N LEU A 385 31.15 25.50 0.96
CA LEU A 385 30.48 24.93 -0.20
C LEU A 385 31.34 25.07 -1.47
N GLU A 386 31.93 26.25 -1.68
CA GLU A 386 32.93 26.49 -2.74
C GLU A 386 34.13 25.55 -2.57
N GLU A 387 34.71 25.47 -1.38
CA GLU A 387 35.81 24.57 -1.10
C GLU A 387 35.43 23.10 -1.36
N LEU A 388 34.28 22.64 -0.84
CA LEU A 388 33.77 21.28 -1.05
C LEU A 388 33.63 20.97 -2.54
N ARG A 389 33.10 21.88 -3.36
CA ARG A 389 33.05 21.71 -4.83
C ARG A 389 34.44 21.49 -5.42
N THR A 390 35.43 22.31 -5.05
CA THR A 390 36.82 22.15 -5.55
C THR A 390 37.52 20.89 -5.04
N GLN A 391 37.11 20.35 -3.89
CA GLN A 391 37.65 19.10 -3.34
C GLN A 391 36.94 17.87 -3.93
N ARG A 392 35.61 17.93 -4.13
CA ARG A 392 34.78 16.91 -4.79
C ARG A 392 35.28 16.59 -6.20
N ALA A 393 35.64 17.61 -6.98
CA ALA A 393 36.18 17.47 -8.33
C ALA A 393 37.56 16.76 -8.41
N LYS A 394 38.22 16.50 -7.27
CA LYS A 394 39.53 15.83 -7.18
C LYS A 394 39.44 14.38 -6.66
N VAL A 395 38.23 13.87 -6.45
CA VAL A 395 37.97 12.64 -5.68
C VAL A 395 36.92 11.77 -6.35
N ASN A 396 37.24 10.49 -6.49
CA ASN A 396 36.34 9.46 -6.99
C ASN A 396 35.73 8.68 -5.81
N PHE A 397 34.54 8.13 -6.00
CA PHE A 397 33.92 7.17 -5.05
C PHE A 397 34.15 5.75 -5.55
N SER A 398 34.27 4.78 -4.64
CA SER A 398 34.22 3.36 -4.98
C SER A 398 32.92 3.06 -5.75
N THR A 399 33.03 2.29 -6.84
CA THR A 399 31.90 1.78 -7.63
C THR A 399 31.70 0.27 -7.44
N SER A 400 32.47 -0.35 -6.55
CA SER A 400 32.55 -1.80 -6.35
C SER A 400 31.81 -2.26 -5.09
N GLY A 401 30.47 -2.29 -5.12
CA GLY A 401 29.70 -2.77 -3.97
C GLY A 401 28.18 -2.73 -4.04
N MET A 402 27.55 -2.09 -5.03
CA MET A 402 26.11 -2.34 -5.26
C MET A 402 25.93 -3.76 -5.81
N GLU A 403 25.16 -4.58 -5.09
CA GLU A 403 24.75 -5.88 -5.59
C GLU A 403 24.00 -5.70 -6.92
N VAL A 404 24.42 -6.45 -7.94
CA VAL A 404 23.72 -6.54 -9.21
C VAL A 404 22.32 -7.05 -8.90
N SER A 405 21.29 -6.26 -9.20
CA SER A 405 19.91 -6.72 -9.12
C SER A 405 19.73 -7.90 -10.07
N SER A 406 19.56 -9.09 -9.51
CA SER A 406 19.16 -10.28 -10.26
C SER A 406 17.79 -10.03 -10.91
N ASP A 407 17.64 -10.45 -12.17
CA ASP A 407 16.42 -10.22 -12.96
C ASP A 407 15.11 -10.54 -12.20
N LEU A 408 14.13 -9.63 -12.29
CA LEU A 408 12.65 -9.73 -12.12
C LEU A 408 12.07 -8.58 -11.26
N PRO A 409 10.81 -8.13 -11.47
CA PRO A 409 10.09 -7.94 -12.73
C PRO A 409 9.66 -6.46 -12.94
N VAL A 410 9.36 -6.09 -14.18
CA VAL A 410 9.01 -4.71 -14.56
C VAL A 410 7.74 -4.19 -13.84
N MET A 411 7.74 -2.90 -13.49
CA MET A 411 6.68 -2.10 -12.85
C MET A 411 6.63 -2.01 -11.31
N GLN A 412 7.36 -2.82 -10.55
CA GLN A 412 7.33 -2.66 -9.08
C GLN A 412 8.15 -1.46 -8.58
N GLU A 413 9.34 -1.18 -9.12
CA GLU A 413 10.31 -0.27 -8.51
C GLU A 413 9.86 1.20 -8.35
N GLN A 414 9.13 1.78 -9.30
CA GLN A 414 8.64 3.17 -9.15
C GLN A 414 7.51 3.28 -8.12
N ALA A 415 6.61 2.28 -8.08
CA ALA A 415 5.57 2.18 -7.06
C ALA A 415 6.18 1.90 -5.68
N VAL A 416 7.17 1.02 -5.60
CA VAL A 416 7.95 0.73 -4.39
C VAL A 416 8.70 1.98 -3.93
N ALA A 417 9.38 2.74 -4.80
CA ALA A 417 10.05 3.98 -4.41
C ALA A 417 9.09 5.06 -3.86
N ALA A 418 7.87 5.15 -4.40
CA ALA A 418 6.83 6.04 -3.88
C ALA A 418 6.23 5.55 -2.56
N VAL A 419 5.98 4.25 -2.43
CA VAL A 419 5.54 3.59 -1.19
C VAL A 419 6.61 3.72 -0.10
N ASP A 420 7.88 3.48 -0.41
CA ASP A 420 9.04 3.64 0.47
C ASP A 420 9.22 5.09 0.90
N ALA A 421 9.06 6.07 0.00
CA ALA A 421 9.06 7.48 0.40
C ALA A 421 7.90 7.79 1.37
N GLY A 422 6.72 7.20 1.15
CA GLY A 422 5.57 7.30 2.07
C GLY A 422 5.83 6.62 3.42
N LEU A 423 6.41 5.42 3.42
CA LEU A 423 6.77 4.65 4.61
C LEU A 423 7.91 5.33 5.38
N ARG A 424 8.94 5.86 4.70
CA ARG A 424 10.04 6.64 5.32
C ARG A 424 9.54 7.90 6.01
N ARG A 425 8.63 8.66 5.38
CA ARG A 425 7.99 9.85 6.00
C ARG A 425 7.10 9.47 7.19
N LYS A 426 6.33 8.37 7.09
CA LYS A 426 5.57 7.83 8.22
C LYS A 426 6.49 7.40 9.36
N LEU A 427 7.62 6.74 9.06
CA LEU A 427 8.61 6.28 10.02
C LEU A 427 9.36 7.46 10.67
N GLU A 428 9.69 8.51 9.90
CA GLU A 428 10.22 9.78 10.40
C GLU A 428 9.25 10.44 11.39
N SER A 429 7.97 10.58 11.02
CA SER A 429 6.95 11.13 11.92
C SER A 429 6.73 10.26 13.16
N ALA A 430 6.74 8.93 13.02
CA ALA A 430 6.62 7.99 14.13
C ALA A 430 7.80 8.13 15.10
N GLN A 431 9.05 8.15 14.61
CA GLN A 431 10.23 8.36 15.44
C GLN A 431 10.22 9.72 16.15
N GLN A 432 9.83 10.80 15.47
CA GLN A 432 9.64 12.10 16.12
C GLN A 432 8.57 12.07 17.22
N THR A 433 7.46 11.35 17.03
CA THR A 433 6.45 11.19 18.10
C THR A 433 6.97 10.34 19.25
N VAL A 434 7.69 9.25 18.98
CA VAL A 434 8.31 8.39 19.99
C VAL A 434 9.31 9.16 20.83
N ASP A 435 10.17 9.98 20.22
CA ASP A 435 11.20 10.72 20.97
C ASP A 435 10.64 11.93 21.73
N LYS A 436 9.55 12.55 21.26
CA LYS A 436 8.76 13.49 22.08
C LYS A 436 8.18 12.78 23.31
N LEU A 437 7.52 11.64 23.12
CA LEU A 437 6.95 10.84 24.22
C LEU A 437 8.02 10.34 25.21
N LYS A 438 9.23 9.95 24.74
CA LYS A 438 10.36 9.60 25.61
C LYS A 438 10.84 10.79 26.45
N LYS A 439 10.94 11.99 25.84
CA LYS A 439 11.34 13.22 26.56
C LYS A 439 10.29 13.62 27.60
N ASP A 440 9.01 13.58 27.24
CA ASP A 440 7.90 13.85 28.16
C ASP A 440 7.85 12.82 29.31
N TYR A 441 8.05 11.53 29.00
CA TYR A 441 8.16 10.46 30.00
C TYR A 441 9.34 10.69 30.96
N ALA A 442 10.54 11.01 30.45
CA ALA A 442 11.70 11.29 31.28
C ALA A 442 11.51 12.52 32.18
N LEU A 443 10.84 13.57 31.69
CA LEU A 443 10.48 14.75 32.48
C LEU A 443 9.46 14.41 33.58
N LEU A 444 8.46 13.56 33.30
CA LEU A 444 7.48 13.10 34.28
C LEU A 444 8.14 12.18 35.32
N GLU A 445 9.00 11.25 34.91
CA GLU A 445 9.74 10.37 35.82
C GLU A 445 10.70 11.17 36.73
N GLY A 446 11.38 12.19 36.18
CA GLY A 446 12.20 13.13 36.96
C GLY A 446 11.39 13.89 38.01
N LYS A 447 10.24 14.46 37.62
CA LYS A 447 9.31 15.11 38.57
C LYS A 447 8.80 14.15 39.64
N ASN A 448 8.49 12.92 39.28
CA ASN A 448 8.02 11.90 40.23
C ASN A 448 9.11 11.60 41.28
N LYS A 449 10.35 11.36 40.85
CA LYS A 449 11.51 11.18 41.75
C LYS A 449 11.79 12.40 42.64
N GLU A 450 11.66 13.62 42.09
CA GLU A 450 11.76 14.86 42.87
C GLU A 450 10.66 14.97 43.94
N LEU A 451 9.42 14.58 43.62
CA LEU A 451 8.31 14.63 44.58
C LEU A 451 8.38 13.51 45.61
N GLU A 452 8.84 12.31 45.23
CA GLU A 452 9.11 11.21 46.17
C GLU A 452 10.24 11.56 47.16
N THR A 453 11.31 12.20 46.68
CA THR A 453 12.40 12.69 47.56
C THR A 453 11.96 13.84 48.46
N LYS A 454 11.19 14.82 47.94
CA LYS A 454 10.58 15.88 48.77
C LYS A 454 9.62 15.30 49.82
N LYS A 455 8.77 14.34 49.44
CA LYS A 455 7.87 13.64 50.36
C LYS A 455 8.63 12.87 51.44
N SER A 456 9.66 12.11 51.09
CA SER A 456 10.42 11.33 52.08
C SER A 456 11.17 12.23 53.05
N ALA A 457 11.78 13.32 52.57
CA ALA A 457 12.40 14.34 53.41
C ALA A 457 11.37 15.01 54.35
N ALA A 458 10.23 15.46 53.83
CA ALA A 458 9.16 16.05 54.64
C ALA A 458 8.58 15.06 55.68
N GLN A 459 8.48 13.77 55.33
CA GLN A 459 8.00 12.73 56.24
C GLN A 459 9.02 12.40 57.35
N ILE A 460 10.33 12.46 57.07
CA ILE A 460 11.39 12.35 58.08
C ILE A 460 11.33 13.55 59.03
N VAL A 461 11.29 14.78 58.50
CA VAL A 461 11.23 16.01 59.32
C VAL A 461 9.94 16.06 60.16
N ALA A 462 8.80 15.67 59.61
CA ALA A 462 7.55 15.56 60.38
C ALA A 462 7.63 14.51 61.50
N ARG A 463 8.38 13.42 61.28
CA ARG A 463 8.62 12.39 62.30
C ARG A 463 9.55 12.91 63.41
N GLU A 464 10.69 13.51 63.07
CA GLU A 464 11.60 14.14 64.03
C GLU A 464 10.91 15.24 64.86
N ALA A 465 10.06 16.05 64.21
CA ALA A 465 9.22 17.04 64.88
C ALA A 465 8.16 16.41 65.80
N SER A 466 7.65 15.22 65.47
CA SER A 466 6.73 14.47 66.35
C SER A 466 7.44 13.82 67.54
N GLU A 467 8.68 13.31 67.35
CA GLU A 467 9.49 12.69 68.40
C GLU A 467 10.00 13.77 69.38
N THR A 468 10.48 14.92 68.90
CA THR A 468 10.83 16.08 69.76
C THR A 468 9.62 16.68 70.47
N ARG A 469 8.43 16.70 69.84
CA ARG A 469 7.18 17.04 70.54
C ARG A 469 6.87 16.05 71.67
N GLN A 470 7.05 14.75 71.45
CA GLN A 470 6.86 13.72 72.48
C GLN A 470 7.82 13.95 73.67
N GLU A 471 9.10 14.19 73.40
CA GLU A 471 10.10 14.55 74.43
C GLU A 471 9.69 15.82 75.20
N HIS A 472 9.23 16.86 74.49
CA HIS A 472 8.73 18.07 75.12
C HIS A 472 7.49 17.84 75.97
N THR A 473 6.54 16.96 75.57
CA THR A 473 5.38 16.63 76.42
C THR A 473 5.79 15.95 77.72
N VAL A 474 6.70 14.96 77.66
CA VAL A 474 7.19 14.26 78.86
C VAL A 474 7.93 15.22 79.79
N ALA A 475 8.78 16.10 79.27
CA ALA A 475 9.46 17.12 80.07
C ALA A 475 8.48 18.12 80.71
N LEU A 476 7.36 18.43 80.05
CA LEU A 476 6.31 19.31 80.56
C LEU A 476 5.50 18.63 81.67
N GLU A 477 5.19 17.34 81.53
CA GLU A 477 4.56 16.50 82.55
C GLU A 477 5.44 16.36 83.79
N GLU A 478 6.74 16.08 83.64
CA GLU A 478 7.70 16.05 84.74
C GLU A 478 7.81 17.40 85.46
N ALA A 479 7.88 18.50 84.71
CA ALA A 479 7.94 19.85 85.29
C ALA A 479 6.65 20.18 86.06
N HIS A 480 5.48 19.76 85.56
CA HIS A 480 4.22 19.88 86.28
C HIS A 480 4.18 19.03 87.55
N ALA A 481 4.66 17.78 87.53
CA ALA A 481 4.73 16.94 88.71
C ALA A 481 5.59 17.59 89.81
N ARG A 482 6.75 18.14 89.46
CA ARG A 482 7.66 18.85 90.38
C ARG A 482 7.06 20.18 90.90
N LEU A 483 6.34 20.90 90.06
CA LEU A 483 5.65 22.14 90.45
C LEU A 483 4.52 21.83 91.44
N ASN A 484 3.71 20.80 91.16
CA ASN A 484 2.64 20.35 92.05
C ASN A 484 3.19 19.86 93.40
N SER A 485 4.29 19.10 93.43
CA SER A 485 4.89 18.68 94.70
C SER A 485 5.38 19.87 95.52
N MET A 486 6.12 20.82 94.92
CA MET A 486 6.57 22.01 95.66
C MET A 486 5.43 22.97 96.06
N GLN A 487 4.29 22.97 95.37
CA GLN A 487 3.10 23.68 95.85
C GLN A 487 2.50 23.04 97.12
N VAL A 488 2.53 21.71 97.21
CA VAL A 488 2.11 20.97 98.41
C VAL A 488 3.12 21.20 99.54
N ASP A 489 4.42 21.05 99.27
CA ASP A 489 5.49 21.26 100.25
C ASP A 489 5.44 22.68 100.84
N LEU A 490 5.26 23.71 99.99
CA LEU A 490 5.16 25.10 100.44
C LEU A 490 3.85 25.39 101.19
N ALA A 491 2.74 24.73 100.84
CA ALA A 491 1.51 24.82 101.63
C ALA A 491 1.69 24.18 103.02
N GLU A 492 2.40 23.05 103.11
CA GLU A 492 2.72 22.42 104.39
C GLU A 492 3.70 23.27 105.23
N SER A 493 4.76 23.79 104.61
CA SER A 493 5.75 24.71 105.20
C SER A 493 5.08 25.97 105.78
N ARG A 494 4.14 26.58 105.04
CA ARG A 494 3.32 27.71 105.53
C ARG A 494 2.43 27.32 106.71
N ASN A 495 1.71 26.20 106.64
CA ASN A 495 0.89 25.72 107.76
C ASN A 495 1.75 25.49 109.02
N GLN A 496 2.94 24.88 108.87
CA GLN A 496 3.87 24.68 109.98
C GLN A 496 4.41 26.01 110.55
N SER A 497 4.64 27.01 109.70
CA SER A 497 5.01 28.38 110.11
C SER A 497 3.87 29.06 110.89
N GLU A 498 2.64 29.04 110.37
CA GLU A 498 1.46 29.60 111.06
C GLU A 498 1.23 28.92 112.42
N ASP A 499 1.34 27.60 112.50
CA ASP A 499 1.25 26.86 113.77
C ASP A 499 2.38 27.22 114.74
N ALA A 500 3.58 27.51 114.24
CA ALA A 500 4.72 27.95 115.05
C ALA A 500 4.56 29.40 115.53
N GLU A 501 4.04 30.30 114.69
CA GLU A 501 3.72 31.68 115.05
C GLU A 501 2.59 31.74 116.08
N GLN A 502 1.50 30.99 115.88
CA GLN A 502 0.44 30.90 116.89
C GLN A 502 0.93 30.31 118.22
N ARG A 503 1.87 29.34 118.20
CA ARG A 503 2.51 28.83 119.41
C ARG A 503 3.38 29.89 120.07
N ALA A 504 4.16 30.66 119.30
CA ALA A 504 4.96 31.76 119.80
C ALA A 504 4.06 32.85 120.43
N GLU A 505 2.97 33.25 119.79
CA GLU A 505 1.99 34.19 120.36
C GLU A 505 1.39 33.69 121.67
N ARG A 506 0.97 32.41 121.72
CA ARG A 506 0.44 31.80 122.95
C ARG A 506 1.48 31.79 124.08
N LEU A 507 2.75 31.54 123.76
CA LEU A 507 3.85 31.59 124.73
C LEU A 507 4.16 33.03 125.17
N VAL A 508 4.20 34.01 124.27
CA VAL A 508 4.39 35.43 124.60
C VAL A 508 3.28 35.93 125.52
N ARG A 509 2.00 35.63 125.22
CA ARG A 509 0.88 36.01 126.10
C ARG A 509 1.03 35.38 127.50
N ARG A 510 1.49 34.13 127.58
CA ARG A 510 1.74 33.43 128.85
C ARG A 510 2.97 33.97 129.59
N VAL A 511 4.01 34.40 128.89
CA VAL A 511 5.17 35.09 129.49
C VAL A 511 4.71 36.43 130.08
N ASN A 512 3.97 37.25 129.32
CA ASN A 512 3.42 38.52 129.83
C ASN A 512 2.49 38.31 131.04
N GLU A 513 1.70 37.24 131.07
CA GLU A 513 0.86 36.87 132.22
C GLU A 513 1.70 36.43 133.43
N LEU A 514 2.80 35.68 133.21
CA LEU A 514 3.74 35.32 134.26
C LEU A 514 4.53 36.53 134.79
N GLU A 515 4.98 37.44 133.92
CA GLU A 515 5.59 38.72 134.29
C GLU A 515 4.61 39.55 135.13
N TYR A 516 3.33 39.61 134.74
CA TYR A 516 2.29 40.27 135.52
C TYR A 516 2.12 39.60 136.90
N GLN A 517 1.99 38.28 136.97
CA GLN A 517 1.89 37.54 138.23
C GLN A 517 3.12 37.70 139.13
N VAL A 518 4.33 37.77 138.54
CA VAL A 518 5.57 38.07 139.27
C VAL A 518 5.55 39.51 139.78
N SER A 519 5.08 40.48 139.00
CA SER A 519 4.97 41.88 139.43
C SER A 519 3.92 42.09 140.53
N GLU A 520 2.77 41.42 140.44
CA GLU A 520 1.67 41.49 141.40
C GLU A 520 2.09 40.82 142.71
N ARG A 521 2.69 39.62 142.64
CA ARG A 521 3.27 38.98 143.83
C ARG A 521 4.43 39.79 144.40
N ALA A 522 5.32 40.38 143.60
CA ALA A 522 6.37 41.26 144.13
C ALA A 522 5.78 42.45 144.91
N ALA A 523 4.65 43.00 144.46
CA ALA A 523 3.92 44.05 145.18
C ALA A 523 3.23 43.56 146.46
N GLU A 524 2.66 42.34 146.47
CA GLU A 524 2.13 41.70 147.68
C GLU A 524 3.25 41.36 148.69
N LEU A 525 4.41 40.93 148.21
CA LEU A 525 5.57 40.58 149.04
C LEU A 525 6.25 41.81 149.65
N ALA A 526 6.25 42.96 148.96
CA ALA A 526 6.60 44.25 149.56
C ALA A 526 5.69 44.61 150.76
N LYS A 527 4.48 44.04 150.82
CA LYS A 527 3.49 44.22 151.89
C LYS A 527 3.61 43.18 153.02
N ALA A 528 4.19 42.01 152.73
CA ALA A 528 4.32 40.87 153.65
C ALA A 528 5.71 40.77 154.34
N LEU A 529 6.58 41.75 154.12
CA LEU A 529 8.00 41.80 154.55
C LEU A 529 8.22 41.94 156.08
N GLY A 530 7.28 41.46 156.90
CA GLY A 530 7.29 41.55 158.36
C GLY A 530 7.78 40.31 159.12
N ASP A 531 7.66 39.11 158.54
CA ASP A 531 7.95 37.84 159.23
C ASP A 531 9.07 37.02 158.54
N ALA A 532 10.03 36.55 159.33
CA ALA A 532 11.33 36.07 158.83
C ALA A 532 11.31 34.66 158.20
N GLU A 533 10.40 33.77 158.61
CA GLU A 533 10.36 32.40 158.09
C GLU A 533 9.88 32.35 156.63
N ALA A 534 8.95 33.23 156.26
CA ALA A 534 8.44 33.38 154.88
C ALA A 534 9.54 33.73 153.87
N SER A 535 10.59 34.46 154.29
CA SER A 535 11.69 34.88 153.40
C SER A 535 12.40 33.69 152.72
N SER A 536 12.54 32.57 153.43
CA SER A 536 13.26 31.39 152.92
C SER A 536 12.48 30.61 151.85
N GLU A 537 11.17 30.43 152.07
CA GLU A 537 10.27 29.81 151.09
C GLU A 537 10.12 30.69 149.84
N LEU A 538 10.11 32.01 150.02
CA LEU A 538 10.04 32.97 148.92
C LEU A 538 11.30 32.98 148.06
N GLN A 539 12.49 32.89 148.67
CA GLN A 539 13.74 32.82 147.90
C GLN A 539 13.76 31.57 147.01
N ASN A 540 13.35 30.42 147.54
CA ASN A 540 13.20 29.19 146.77
C ASN A 540 12.14 29.32 145.66
N MET A 541 10.99 29.93 145.93
CA MET A 541 9.95 30.14 144.91
C MET A 541 10.41 31.09 143.80
N ILE A 542 11.06 32.20 144.14
CA ILE A 542 11.62 33.16 143.16
C ILE A 542 12.70 32.47 142.31
N GLU A 543 13.58 31.67 142.91
CA GLU A 543 14.59 30.90 142.16
C GLU A 543 13.93 29.90 141.18
N THR A 544 12.91 29.15 141.61
CA THR A 544 12.18 28.24 140.70
C THR A 544 11.38 28.96 139.61
N LEU A 545 10.96 30.22 139.83
CA LEU A 545 10.28 31.02 138.81
C LEU A 545 11.28 31.65 137.84
N ALA A 546 12.40 32.16 138.32
CA ALA A 546 13.50 32.70 137.49
C ALA A 546 14.13 31.62 136.60
N ILE A 547 14.28 30.39 137.10
CA ILE A 547 14.72 29.23 136.29
C ILE A 547 13.70 28.95 135.17
N LYS A 548 12.39 28.94 135.48
CA LYS A 548 11.34 28.75 134.46
C LYS A 548 11.27 29.90 133.46
N GLU A 549 11.52 31.14 133.90
CA GLU A 549 11.59 32.30 133.01
C GLU A 549 12.79 32.18 132.05
N ALA A 550 13.97 31.81 132.55
CA ALA A 550 15.15 31.56 131.73
C ALA A 550 14.95 30.39 130.76
N GLU A 551 14.32 29.29 131.19
CA GLU A 551 13.93 28.17 130.33
C GLU A 551 12.92 28.60 129.25
N LEU A 552 11.91 29.41 129.58
CA LEU A 552 10.93 29.91 128.62
C LEU A 552 11.54 30.92 127.64
N GLN A 553 12.43 31.80 128.10
CA GLN A 553 13.19 32.71 127.23
C GLN A 553 14.12 31.93 126.30
N ALA A 554 14.83 30.91 126.79
CA ALA A 554 15.64 30.02 125.96
C ALA A 554 14.78 29.34 124.88
N ASN A 555 13.66 28.72 125.27
CA ASN A 555 12.69 28.11 124.35
C ASN A 555 12.11 29.10 123.33
N LEU A 556 11.90 30.37 123.72
CA LEU A 556 11.42 31.43 122.84
C LEU A 556 12.51 31.86 121.83
N THR A 557 13.78 31.96 122.25
CA THR A 557 14.88 32.22 121.31
C THR A 557 15.15 31.05 120.36
N GLU A 558 14.99 29.80 120.81
CA GLU A 558 15.02 28.63 119.93
C GLU A 558 13.82 28.62 118.96
N GLY A 559 12.62 28.96 119.44
CA GLY A 559 11.42 29.10 118.64
C GLY A 559 11.56 30.17 117.56
N SER A 560 12.11 31.34 117.90
CA SER A 560 12.41 32.42 116.95
C SER A 560 13.42 31.97 115.91
N LYS A 561 14.53 31.33 116.31
CA LYS A 561 15.53 30.82 115.36
C LYS A 561 14.93 29.77 114.41
N ARG A 562 14.07 28.88 114.91
CA ARG A 562 13.34 27.90 114.08
C ARG A 562 12.38 28.59 113.10
N LEU A 563 11.63 29.60 113.56
CA LEU A 563 10.77 30.43 112.70
C LEU A 563 11.57 31.16 111.62
N ASP A 564 12.70 31.77 111.95
CA ASP A 564 13.55 32.47 110.98
C ASP A 564 14.12 31.49 109.93
N THR A 565 14.49 30.26 110.33
CA THR A 565 14.89 29.22 109.36
C THR A 565 13.73 28.73 108.48
N ILE A 566 12.53 28.57 109.03
CA ILE A 566 11.33 28.17 108.26
C ILE A 566 10.92 29.27 107.28
N ARG A 567 10.99 30.55 107.69
CA ARG A 567 10.74 31.70 106.80
C ARG A 567 11.76 31.79 105.68
N GLN A 568 13.05 31.57 105.95
CA GLN A 568 14.08 31.51 104.92
C GLN A 568 13.84 30.34 103.94
N GLN A 569 13.46 29.16 104.46
CA GLN A 569 13.08 28.01 103.64
C GLN A 569 11.86 28.32 102.76
N SER A 570 10.79 28.90 103.33
CA SER A 570 9.60 29.33 102.58
C SER A 570 9.90 30.40 101.53
N GLU A 571 10.79 31.37 101.81
CA GLU A 571 11.19 32.37 100.81
C GLU A 571 11.99 31.74 99.66
N ASP A 572 12.91 30.81 99.96
CA ASP A 572 13.67 30.11 98.93
C ASP A 572 12.81 29.12 98.13
N GLU A 573 11.81 28.49 98.76
CA GLU A 573 10.77 27.69 98.11
C GLU A 573 9.88 28.55 97.21
N GLU A 574 9.46 29.74 97.65
CA GLU A 574 8.74 30.69 96.78
C GLU A 574 9.57 31.12 95.58
N ARG A 575 10.86 31.40 95.77
CA ARG A 575 11.77 31.76 94.67
C ARG A 575 11.93 30.59 93.68
N ARG A 576 12.08 29.36 94.18
CA ARG A 576 12.11 28.14 93.35
C ARG A 576 10.80 27.92 92.61
N LEU A 577 9.65 28.10 93.25
CA LEU A 577 8.34 28.02 92.60
C LEU A 577 8.19 29.05 91.49
N ARG A 578 8.60 30.31 91.70
CA ARG A 578 8.56 31.35 90.65
C ARG A 578 9.41 30.94 89.44
N VAL A 579 10.66 30.51 89.66
CA VAL A 579 11.55 30.02 88.60
C VAL A 579 10.94 28.80 87.88
N LEU A 580 10.31 27.88 88.60
CA LEU A 580 9.65 26.72 87.99
C LEU A 580 8.36 27.09 87.23
N THR A 581 7.57 28.06 87.70
CA THR A 581 6.41 28.56 86.94
C THR A 581 6.84 29.24 85.64
N GLU A 582 7.97 29.95 85.64
CA GLU A 582 8.56 30.58 84.45
C GLU A 582 9.18 29.55 83.49
N GLN A 583 9.83 28.50 84.03
CA GLN A 583 10.28 27.34 83.24
C GLN A 583 9.09 26.59 82.63
N VAL A 584 7.98 26.43 83.35
CA VAL A 584 6.75 25.79 82.84
C VAL A 584 6.02 26.68 81.82
N SER A 585 6.00 28.00 81.96
CA SER A 585 5.43 28.88 80.94
C SER A 585 6.29 28.90 79.66
N THR A 586 7.61 28.94 79.79
CA THR A 586 8.52 28.91 78.64
C THR A 586 8.55 27.55 77.94
N THR A 587 8.42 26.43 78.65
CA THR A 587 8.26 25.10 77.99
C THR A 587 6.88 24.95 77.35
N ARG A 588 5.79 25.46 77.96
CA ARG A 588 4.47 25.54 77.30
C ARG A 588 4.50 26.37 76.02
N GLU A 589 5.19 27.51 76.01
CA GLU A 589 5.32 28.34 74.82
C GLU A 589 6.16 27.67 73.73
N ARG A 590 7.27 27.01 74.10
CA ARG A 590 8.05 26.17 73.17
C ARG A 590 7.23 25.01 72.61
N HIS A 591 6.45 24.31 73.45
CA HIS A 591 5.56 23.24 73.02
C HIS A 591 4.51 23.78 72.01
N ALA A 592 3.86 24.91 72.31
CA ALA A 592 2.88 25.53 71.41
C ALA A 592 3.47 25.89 70.04
N ARG A 593 4.72 26.41 70.01
CA ARG A 593 5.45 26.67 68.75
C ARG A 593 5.80 25.37 68.01
N SER A 594 6.36 24.38 68.70
CA SER A 594 6.65 23.07 68.08
C SER A 594 5.37 22.39 67.54
N GLN A 595 4.22 22.63 68.17
CA GLN A 595 2.93 22.12 67.73
C GLN A 595 2.41 22.84 66.47
N SER A 596 2.60 24.17 66.33
CA SER A 596 2.30 24.85 65.06
C SER A 596 3.23 24.42 63.93
N ASP A 597 4.51 24.20 64.24
CA ASP A 597 5.50 23.78 63.25
C ASP A 597 5.18 22.35 62.74
N VAL A 598 4.80 21.43 63.64
CA VAL A 598 4.30 20.09 63.26
C VAL A 598 3.04 20.17 62.41
N LEU A 599 2.07 21.04 62.72
CA LEU A 599 0.84 21.18 61.93
C LEU A 599 1.13 21.69 60.50
N THR A 600 1.97 22.72 60.36
CA THR A 600 2.34 23.24 59.03
C THR A 600 3.14 22.24 58.19
N LEU A 601 4.00 21.43 58.83
CA LEU A 601 4.68 20.31 58.16
C LEU A 601 3.70 19.19 57.75
N GLN A 602 2.69 18.89 58.57
CA GLN A 602 1.64 17.93 58.21
C GLN A 602 0.77 18.41 57.05
N GLU A 603 0.45 19.71 57.00
CA GLU A 603 -0.23 20.32 55.85
C GLU A 603 0.61 20.23 54.57
N GLN A 604 1.92 20.52 54.64
CA GLN A 604 2.84 20.37 53.49
C GLN A 604 2.93 18.91 53.01
N VAL A 605 3.04 17.95 53.93
CA VAL A 605 3.01 16.51 53.60
C VAL A 605 1.70 16.11 52.94
N HIS A 606 0.56 16.66 53.38
CA HIS A 606 -0.74 16.39 52.78
C HIS A 606 -0.88 17.01 51.38
N VAL A 607 -0.42 18.26 51.16
CA VAL A 607 -0.39 18.88 49.83
C VAL A 607 0.45 18.05 48.86
N HIS A 608 1.66 17.61 49.25
CA HIS A 608 2.49 16.76 48.41
C HIS A 608 1.90 15.35 48.18
N GLN A 609 1.04 14.85 49.08
CA GLN A 609 0.27 13.63 48.81
C GLN A 609 -0.80 13.85 47.73
N LEU A 610 -1.55 14.95 47.80
CA LEU A 610 -2.55 15.31 46.80
C LEU A 610 -1.92 15.59 45.42
N GLU A 611 -0.76 16.25 45.37
CA GLU A 611 0.01 16.46 44.13
C GLU A 611 0.46 15.12 43.51
N LEU A 612 0.95 14.17 44.32
CA LEU A 612 1.32 12.84 43.87
C LEU A 612 0.12 12.00 43.42
N GLU A 613 -1.04 12.14 44.07
CA GLU A 613 -2.28 11.48 43.65
C GLU A 613 -2.80 12.05 42.33
N ALA A 614 -2.79 13.38 42.16
CA ALA A 614 -3.12 14.03 40.89
C ALA A 614 -2.23 13.54 39.75
N ILE A 615 -0.90 13.57 39.91
CA ILE A 615 0.05 13.08 38.89
C ILE A 615 -0.16 11.60 38.58
N LYS A 616 -0.47 10.75 39.56
CA LYS A 616 -0.83 9.34 39.32
C LYS A 616 -2.13 9.17 38.54
N THR A 617 -3.12 10.04 38.75
CA THR A 617 -4.32 10.04 37.91
C THR A 617 -4.04 10.52 36.47
N GLU A 618 -3.15 11.50 36.28
CA GLU A 618 -2.68 11.90 34.94
C GLU A 618 -1.89 10.78 34.25
N GLU A 619 -1.02 10.06 34.96
CA GLU A 619 -0.31 8.89 34.47
C GLU A 619 -1.29 7.77 34.04
N SER A 620 -2.31 7.49 34.85
CA SER A 620 -3.38 6.54 34.51
C SER A 620 -4.17 6.98 33.28
N MET A 621 -4.57 8.25 33.20
CA MET A 621 -5.31 8.80 32.05
C MET A 621 -4.48 8.82 30.76
N SER A 622 -3.17 9.04 30.85
CA SER A 622 -2.26 8.94 29.69
C SER A 622 -2.06 7.49 29.23
N ARG A 623 -1.99 6.51 30.14
CA ARG A 623 -2.02 5.09 29.79
C ARG A 623 -3.31 4.72 29.05
N ASN A 624 -4.47 5.09 29.59
CA ASN A 624 -5.76 4.81 28.96
C ASN A 624 -5.86 5.42 27.54
N ARG A 625 -5.39 6.66 27.35
CA ARG A 625 -5.33 7.28 26.00
C ARG A 625 -4.40 6.52 25.04
N MET A 626 -3.26 6.01 25.51
CA MET A 626 -2.38 5.18 24.68
C MET A 626 -3.03 3.83 24.32
N GLU A 627 -3.86 3.26 25.19
CA GLU A 627 -4.62 2.04 24.92
C GLU A 627 -5.78 2.29 23.94
N GLU A 628 -6.54 3.37 24.11
CA GLU A 628 -7.54 3.84 23.13
C GLU A 628 -6.92 4.07 21.74
N ASP A 629 -5.76 4.74 21.68
CA ASP A 629 -5.04 4.95 20.41
C ASP A 629 -4.47 3.65 19.82
N ARG A 630 -4.19 2.62 20.64
CA ARG A 630 -3.84 1.27 20.13
C ARG A 630 -5.05 0.59 19.52
N LEU A 631 -6.20 0.62 20.20
CA LEU A 631 -7.46 0.07 19.69
C LEU A 631 -7.88 0.74 18.37
N ARG A 632 -7.83 2.07 18.29
CA ARG A 632 -8.09 2.81 17.04
C ARG A 632 -7.17 2.42 15.89
N ARG A 633 -5.87 2.18 16.15
CA ARG A 633 -4.95 1.70 15.11
C ARG A 633 -5.30 0.29 14.64
N ALA A 634 -5.69 -0.61 15.56
CA ALA A 634 -6.14 -1.95 15.21
C ALA A 634 -7.44 -1.94 14.38
N GLU A 635 -8.40 -1.05 14.71
CA GLU A 635 -9.61 -0.82 13.88
C GLU A 635 -9.27 -0.25 12.50
N ASP A 636 -8.36 0.71 12.40
CA ASP A 636 -7.94 1.26 11.10
C ASP A 636 -7.12 0.24 10.28
N GLU A 637 -6.42 -0.68 10.92
CA GLU A 637 -5.72 -1.79 10.28
C GLU A 637 -6.71 -2.85 9.77
N SER A 638 -7.75 -3.21 10.53
CA SER A 638 -8.80 -4.12 10.05
C SER A 638 -9.62 -3.50 8.91
N ARG A 639 -9.99 -2.21 9.00
CA ARG A 639 -10.62 -1.48 7.88
C ARG A 639 -9.76 -1.50 6.62
N ARG A 640 -8.43 -1.31 6.74
CA ARG A 640 -7.50 -1.40 5.59
C ARG A 640 -7.39 -2.82 5.05
N ALA A 641 -7.39 -3.84 5.91
CA ALA A 641 -7.38 -5.24 5.48
C ALA A 641 -8.63 -5.58 4.68
N ASN A 642 -9.81 -5.13 5.12
CA ASN A 642 -11.08 -5.32 4.40
C ASN A 642 -11.05 -4.61 3.03
N VAL A 643 -10.66 -3.33 2.96
CA VAL A 643 -10.52 -2.60 1.68
C VAL A 643 -9.48 -3.26 0.76
N GLN A 644 -8.43 -3.89 1.30
CA GLN A 644 -7.50 -4.69 0.49
C GLN A 644 -8.09 -6.03 0.02
N ALA A 645 -9.06 -6.62 0.74
CA ALA A 645 -9.79 -7.79 0.29
C ALA A 645 -10.75 -7.42 -0.85
N GLU A 646 -11.57 -6.38 -0.65
CA GLU A 646 -12.45 -5.79 -1.68
C GLU A 646 -11.67 -5.46 -2.97
N LEU A 647 -10.49 -4.84 -2.86
CA LEU A 647 -9.63 -4.55 -4.01
C LEU A 647 -9.06 -5.80 -4.70
N ARG A 648 -8.90 -6.94 -4.00
CA ARG A 648 -8.53 -8.22 -4.64
C ARG A 648 -9.72 -8.80 -5.39
N GLU A 649 -10.90 -8.82 -4.75
CA GLU A 649 -12.15 -9.28 -5.36
C GLU A 649 -12.47 -8.49 -6.64
N LEU A 650 -12.44 -7.16 -6.60
CA LEU A 650 -12.62 -6.31 -7.79
C LEU A 650 -11.56 -6.54 -8.89
N MET A 651 -10.34 -6.95 -8.52
CA MET A 651 -9.28 -7.29 -9.49
C MET A 651 -9.46 -8.69 -10.08
N ASP A 652 -10.06 -9.62 -9.34
CA ASP A 652 -10.43 -10.96 -9.82
C ASP A 652 -11.71 -10.93 -10.65
N GLU A 653 -12.70 -10.10 -10.31
CA GLU A 653 -13.82 -9.73 -11.18
C GLU A 653 -13.32 -9.11 -12.49
N ARG A 654 -12.40 -8.14 -12.41
CA ARG A 654 -11.77 -7.54 -13.60
C ARG A 654 -11.03 -8.58 -14.45
N ARG A 655 -10.39 -9.59 -13.83
CA ARG A 655 -9.78 -10.72 -14.55
C ARG A 655 -10.85 -11.60 -15.21
N GLY A 656 -11.99 -11.85 -14.55
CA GLY A 656 -13.16 -12.49 -15.12
C GLY A 656 -13.63 -11.76 -16.38
N LEU A 657 -13.98 -10.49 -16.25
CA LEU A 657 -14.41 -9.63 -17.36
C LEU A 657 -13.39 -9.54 -18.50
N LEU A 658 -12.08 -9.56 -18.21
CA LEU A 658 -11.03 -9.59 -19.24
C LEU A 658 -10.93 -10.95 -19.95
N ARG A 659 -11.21 -12.07 -19.26
CA ARG A 659 -11.34 -13.38 -19.93
C ARG A 659 -12.60 -13.39 -20.80
N GLU A 660 -13.74 -12.96 -20.29
CA GLU A 660 -15.00 -12.86 -21.04
C GLU A 660 -14.85 -11.97 -22.29
N LEU A 661 -14.17 -10.82 -22.18
CA LEU A 661 -13.83 -9.98 -23.34
C LEU A 661 -12.87 -10.67 -24.32
N GLY A 662 -11.94 -11.48 -23.82
CA GLY A 662 -11.08 -12.34 -24.63
C GLY A 662 -11.85 -13.41 -25.39
N ASP A 663 -12.77 -14.10 -24.71
CA ASP A 663 -13.64 -15.13 -25.28
C ASP A 663 -14.63 -14.54 -26.29
N MET A 664 -15.19 -13.36 -26.02
CA MET A 664 -15.99 -12.59 -26.98
C MET A 664 -15.14 -12.11 -28.17
N GLY A 665 -13.86 -11.79 -27.95
CA GLY A 665 -12.88 -11.53 -29.01
C GLY A 665 -12.60 -12.76 -29.87
N ALA A 666 -12.46 -13.94 -29.26
CA ALA A 666 -12.28 -15.21 -29.95
C ALA A 666 -13.53 -15.62 -30.74
N ARG A 667 -14.72 -15.50 -30.15
CA ARG A 667 -16.03 -15.69 -30.82
C ARG A 667 -16.19 -14.73 -32.00
N ARG A 668 -15.80 -13.47 -31.84
CA ARG A 668 -15.79 -12.49 -32.93
C ARG A 668 -14.80 -12.88 -34.03
N GLY A 669 -13.58 -13.29 -33.69
CA GLY A 669 -12.58 -13.75 -34.67
C GLY A 669 -13.05 -15.00 -35.43
N HIS A 670 -13.74 -15.92 -34.73
CA HIS A 670 -14.37 -17.07 -35.36
C HIS A 670 -15.48 -16.65 -36.32
N ALA A 671 -16.40 -15.78 -35.90
CA ALA A 671 -17.46 -15.24 -36.76
C ALA A 671 -16.91 -14.43 -37.95
N GLU A 672 -15.82 -13.67 -37.78
CA GLU A 672 -15.14 -12.97 -38.87
C GLU A 672 -14.47 -13.95 -39.85
N ALA A 673 -13.92 -15.07 -39.36
CA ALA A 673 -13.37 -16.14 -40.20
C ALA A 673 -14.46 -16.98 -40.91
N GLU A 674 -15.60 -17.22 -40.25
CA GLU A 674 -16.79 -17.81 -40.87
C GLU A 674 -17.31 -16.88 -41.97
N LEU A 675 -17.44 -15.59 -41.70
CA LEU A 675 -17.83 -14.58 -42.69
C LEU A 675 -16.84 -14.50 -43.85
N SER A 676 -15.51 -14.54 -43.62
CA SER A 676 -14.55 -14.61 -44.72
C SER A 676 -14.69 -15.91 -45.51
N SER A 677 -14.93 -17.05 -44.86
CA SER A 677 -15.20 -18.32 -45.54
C SER A 677 -16.51 -18.30 -46.34
N LEU A 678 -17.53 -17.58 -45.88
CA LEU A 678 -18.81 -17.38 -46.58
C LEU A 678 -18.65 -16.41 -47.74
N VAL A 679 -17.80 -15.39 -47.62
CA VAL A 679 -17.42 -14.51 -48.73
C VAL A 679 -16.61 -15.28 -49.76
N GLU A 680 -15.66 -16.12 -49.35
CA GLU A 680 -14.91 -17.01 -50.25
C GLU A 680 -15.86 -17.99 -50.96
N LYS A 681 -16.76 -18.66 -50.23
CA LYS A 681 -17.84 -19.50 -50.79
C LYS A 681 -18.75 -18.71 -51.73
N ALA A 682 -19.08 -17.46 -51.43
CA ALA A 682 -19.88 -16.60 -52.32
C ALA A 682 -19.11 -16.19 -53.57
N THR A 683 -17.80 -15.93 -53.48
CA THR A 683 -16.95 -15.61 -54.65
C THR A 683 -16.68 -16.85 -55.50
N THR A 684 -16.48 -18.03 -54.92
CA THR A 684 -16.35 -19.29 -55.68
C THR A 684 -17.69 -19.70 -56.28
N LEU A 685 -18.82 -19.49 -55.60
CA LEU A 685 -20.16 -19.62 -56.20
C LEU A 685 -20.39 -18.59 -57.32
N SER A 686 -19.90 -17.36 -57.19
CA SER A 686 -19.97 -16.36 -58.26
C SER A 686 -19.10 -16.75 -59.46
N GLN A 687 -17.89 -17.29 -59.23
CA GLN A 687 -17.02 -17.82 -60.28
C GLN A 687 -17.66 -19.04 -60.95
N ALA A 688 -18.15 -20.00 -60.16
CA ALA A 688 -18.88 -21.16 -60.66
C ALA A 688 -20.18 -20.76 -61.37
N HIS A 689 -20.80 -19.63 -61.03
CA HIS A 689 -21.94 -19.08 -61.76
C HIS A 689 -21.52 -18.36 -63.05
N GLU A 690 -20.38 -17.68 -63.09
CA GLU A 690 -19.80 -17.15 -64.34
C GLU A 690 -19.35 -18.28 -65.28
N GLU A 691 -18.73 -19.33 -64.74
CA GLU A 691 -18.39 -20.57 -65.45
C GLU A 691 -19.68 -21.29 -65.89
N ALA A 692 -20.68 -21.45 -65.04
CA ALA A 692 -21.97 -22.01 -65.43
C ALA A 692 -22.71 -21.15 -66.46
N LEU A 693 -22.56 -19.82 -66.47
CA LEU A 693 -23.07 -18.96 -67.54
C LEU A 693 -22.29 -19.13 -68.84
N ALA A 694 -20.97 -19.37 -68.78
CA ALA A 694 -20.16 -19.72 -69.94
C ALA A 694 -20.55 -21.11 -70.47
N ASP A 695 -20.69 -22.09 -69.60
CA ASP A 695 -21.17 -23.45 -69.90
C ASP A 695 -22.63 -23.44 -70.36
N ILE A 696 -23.49 -22.53 -69.90
CA ILE A 696 -24.83 -22.34 -70.45
C ILE A 696 -24.75 -21.74 -71.85
N GLN A 697 -23.85 -20.79 -72.12
CA GLN A 697 -23.63 -20.29 -73.49
C GLN A 697 -23.01 -21.35 -74.41
N GLU A 698 -22.13 -22.21 -73.88
CA GLU A 698 -21.60 -23.36 -74.62
C GLU A 698 -22.63 -24.45 -74.79
N ALA A 699 -23.48 -24.70 -73.79
CA ALA A 699 -24.64 -25.58 -73.85
C ALA A 699 -25.74 -24.99 -74.73
N GLU A 700 -25.85 -23.68 -74.93
CA GLU A 700 -26.72 -23.06 -75.92
C GLU A 700 -26.14 -23.20 -77.33
N ARG A 701 -24.82 -23.08 -77.50
CA ARG A 701 -24.14 -23.42 -78.76
C ARG A 701 -24.22 -24.91 -79.06
N LEU A 702 -24.16 -25.77 -78.04
CA LEU A 702 -24.33 -27.22 -78.16
C LEU A 702 -25.81 -27.59 -78.31
N ARG A 703 -26.76 -26.91 -77.68
CA ARG A 703 -28.21 -27.07 -77.91
C ARG A 703 -28.60 -26.58 -79.29
N ALA A 704 -27.97 -25.53 -79.83
CA ALA A 704 -28.12 -25.15 -81.23
C ALA A 704 -27.60 -26.25 -82.17
N ARG A 705 -26.43 -26.85 -81.87
CA ARG A 705 -25.89 -28.00 -82.62
C ARG A 705 -26.69 -29.30 -82.41
N LEU A 706 -27.29 -29.52 -81.24
CA LEU A 706 -28.06 -30.71 -80.87
C LEU A 706 -29.52 -30.59 -81.31
N ALA A 707 -30.05 -29.39 -81.47
CA ALA A 707 -31.30 -29.14 -82.21
C ALA A 707 -31.12 -29.38 -83.72
N GLU A 708 -29.88 -29.36 -84.21
CA GLU A 708 -29.51 -29.86 -85.54
C GLU A 708 -29.20 -31.38 -85.55
N GLU A 709 -29.05 -32.03 -84.38
CA GLU A 709 -28.88 -33.49 -84.27
C GLU A 709 -30.22 -34.21 -83.95
N PRO A 710 -30.69 -35.13 -84.81
CA PRO A 710 -32.03 -35.71 -84.69
C PRO A 710 -32.19 -36.73 -83.54
N LEU A 711 -31.29 -36.75 -82.55
CA LEU A 711 -31.32 -37.68 -81.41
C LEU A 711 -31.71 -36.97 -80.10
N ALA A 712 -31.31 -35.70 -79.91
CA ALA A 712 -31.80 -34.88 -78.79
C ALA A 712 -33.27 -34.50 -78.95
N GLN A 713 -33.72 -34.28 -80.19
CA GLN A 713 -35.11 -33.96 -80.51
C GLN A 713 -36.09 -35.10 -80.16
N ALA A 714 -35.63 -36.34 -80.07
CA ALA A 714 -36.45 -37.49 -79.65
C ALA A 714 -36.56 -37.64 -78.11
N LEU A 715 -35.77 -36.91 -77.32
CA LEU A 715 -35.83 -36.90 -75.86
C LEU A 715 -36.51 -35.65 -75.28
N LEU A 716 -36.72 -34.62 -76.10
CA LEU A 716 -37.34 -33.34 -75.71
C LEU A 716 -38.83 -33.23 -76.08
N ASP A 717 -39.35 -34.08 -76.96
CA ASP A 717 -40.73 -33.99 -77.45
C ASP A 717 -41.77 -34.66 -76.51
N ASP A 718 -41.38 -35.60 -75.63
CA ASP A 718 -42.27 -36.31 -74.69
C ASP A 718 -42.07 -35.86 -73.22
N ASN A 719 -42.62 -34.69 -72.87
CA ASN A 719 -42.51 -34.08 -71.52
C ASN A 719 -43.18 -34.87 -70.37
N ASN A 720 -43.86 -35.99 -70.63
CA ASN A 720 -44.71 -36.68 -69.66
C ASN A 720 -43.95 -37.48 -68.58
N THR A 721 -42.65 -37.78 -68.77
CA THR A 721 -41.90 -38.66 -67.84
C THR A 721 -41.37 -37.97 -66.59
N PHE A 722 -41.19 -36.64 -66.62
CA PHE A 722 -40.61 -35.88 -65.49
C PHE A 722 -41.63 -35.06 -64.69
N GLU A 723 -42.88 -34.97 -65.14
CA GLU A 723 -43.94 -34.19 -64.47
C GLU A 723 -44.25 -34.70 -63.04
N GLY A 724 -44.04 -36.01 -62.79
CA GLY A 724 -44.24 -36.64 -61.48
C GLY A 724 -43.31 -36.17 -60.36
N LEU A 725 -42.16 -35.56 -60.67
CA LEU A 725 -41.24 -35.01 -59.65
C LEU A 725 -41.68 -33.64 -59.11
N GLY A 726 -42.54 -32.90 -59.83
CA GLY A 726 -43.01 -31.57 -59.40
C GLY A 726 -43.67 -31.58 -58.01
N PRO A 727 -44.68 -32.42 -57.76
CA PRO A 727 -45.35 -32.51 -56.45
C PRO A 727 -44.46 -33.03 -55.30
N VAL A 728 -43.33 -33.67 -55.60
CA VAL A 728 -42.31 -34.06 -54.62
C VAL A 728 -41.48 -32.84 -54.24
N LEU A 729 -41.00 -32.08 -55.22
CA LEU A 729 -40.20 -30.86 -55.02
C LEU A 729 -40.99 -29.75 -54.30
N GLU A 730 -42.28 -29.55 -54.63
CA GLU A 730 -43.14 -28.59 -53.92
C GLU A 730 -43.32 -28.94 -52.42
N ARG A 731 -43.44 -30.24 -52.09
CA ARG A 731 -43.50 -30.70 -50.69
C ARG A 731 -42.17 -30.49 -49.95
N LEU A 732 -41.05 -30.73 -50.61
CA LEU A 732 -39.70 -30.45 -50.08
C LEU A 732 -39.50 -28.96 -49.79
N GLU A 733 -39.89 -28.09 -50.71
CA GLU A 733 -39.82 -26.63 -50.51
C GLU A 733 -40.73 -26.18 -49.36
N HIS A 734 -41.92 -26.79 -49.21
CA HIS A 734 -42.78 -26.51 -48.07
C HIS A 734 -42.16 -26.93 -46.73
N ALA A 735 -41.57 -28.12 -46.63
CA ALA A 735 -40.84 -28.57 -45.44
C ALA A 735 -39.68 -27.63 -45.08
N ARG A 736 -38.91 -27.18 -46.09
CA ARG A 736 -37.84 -26.19 -45.94
C ARG A 736 -38.38 -24.84 -45.43
N SER A 737 -39.54 -24.40 -45.93
CA SER A 737 -40.19 -23.15 -45.50
C SER A 737 -40.66 -23.17 -44.03
N LEU A 738 -40.89 -24.35 -43.47
CA LEU A 738 -41.26 -24.56 -42.06
C LEU A 738 -40.04 -24.63 -41.12
N GLY A 739 -38.81 -24.63 -41.65
CA GLY A 739 -37.58 -24.62 -40.87
C GLY A 739 -37.09 -26.00 -40.38
N TYR A 740 -37.56 -27.09 -40.97
CA TYR A 740 -37.03 -28.44 -40.70
C TYR A 740 -35.85 -28.78 -41.61
N SER A 741 -34.92 -29.63 -41.16
CA SER A 741 -33.80 -30.08 -42.01
C SER A 741 -34.26 -31.07 -43.10
N VAL A 742 -34.10 -30.65 -44.35
CA VAL A 742 -34.45 -31.44 -45.56
C VAL A 742 -33.24 -32.25 -46.06
N THR A 743 -32.12 -32.22 -45.34
CA THR A 743 -30.83 -32.90 -45.63
C THR A 743 -30.98 -34.34 -46.09
N MET A 744 -31.67 -35.18 -45.31
CA MET A 744 -31.92 -36.58 -45.70
C MET A 744 -32.67 -36.71 -47.04
N LEU A 745 -33.65 -35.83 -47.29
CA LEU A 745 -34.45 -35.88 -48.51
C LEU A 745 -33.75 -35.26 -49.72
N ASP A 746 -32.94 -34.21 -49.53
CA ASP A 746 -32.09 -33.65 -50.58
C ASP A 746 -31.05 -34.71 -51.02
N ARG A 747 -30.48 -35.50 -50.09
CA ARG A 747 -29.64 -36.67 -50.41
C ARG A 747 -30.44 -37.83 -51.05
N ALA A 748 -31.69 -38.08 -50.65
CA ALA A 748 -32.55 -39.04 -51.32
C ALA A 748 -32.86 -38.64 -52.78
N VAL A 749 -33.12 -37.35 -53.05
CA VAL A 749 -33.31 -36.81 -54.39
C VAL A 749 -32.02 -36.87 -55.20
N GLU A 750 -30.86 -36.58 -54.62
CA GLU A 750 -29.57 -36.76 -55.28
C GLU A 750 -29.36 -38.24 -55.68
N ARG A 751 -29.60 -39.18 -54.76
CA ARG A 751 -29.53 -40.62 -55.04
C ARG A 751 -30.52 -41.03 -56.12
N SER A 752 -31.71 -40.45 -56.13
CA SER A 752 -32.75 -40.63 -57.15
C SER A 752 -32.22 -40.31 -58.55
N LEU A 753 -31.52 -39.18 -58.69
CA LEU A 753 -30.94 -38.70 -59.94
C LEU A 753 -29.74 -39.56 -60.36
N GLN A 754 -28.91 -40.00 -59.41
CA GLN A 754 -27.81 -40.94 -59.67
C GLN A 754 -28.35 -42.28 -60.22
N VAL A 755 -29.42 -42.84 -59.63
CA VAL A 755 -30.07 -44.06 -60.12
C VAL A 755 -30.68 -43.86 -61.51
N ILE A 756 -31.37 -42.75 -61.75
CA ILE A 756 -31.89 -42.42 -63.10
C ILE A 756 -30.74 -42.32 -64.11
N GLN A 757 -29.66 -41.61 -63.77
CA GLN A 757 -28.50 -41.45 -64.64
C GLN A 757 -27.78 -42.78 -64.93
N SER A 758 -27.62 -43.67 -63.94
CA SER A 758 -27.04 -44.99 -64.19
C SER A 758 -27.93 -45.85 -65.11
N THR A 759 -29.25 -45.68 -65.05
CA THR A 759 -30.16 -46.38 -65.99
C THR A 759 -30.03 -45.83 -67.42
N VAL A 760 -29.84 -44.50 -67.59
CA VAL A 760 -29.46 -43.89 -68.89
C VAL A 760 -28.13 -44.47 -69.38
N ASP A 761 -27.11 -44.51 -68.53
CA ASP A 761 -25.77 -44.98 -68.90
C ASP A 761 -25.76 -46.49 -69.24
N HIS A 762 -26.50 -47.32 -68.52
CA HIS A 762 -26.69 -48.74 -68.85
C HIS A 762 -27.41 -48.93 -70.20
N VAL A 763 -28.45 -48.15 -70.48
CA VAL A 763 -29.16 -48.18 -71.77
C VAL A 763 -28.30 -47.65 -72.93
N ALA A 764 -27.47 -46.63 -72.66
CA ALA A 764 -26.49 -46.08 -73.60
C ALA A 764 -25.26 -46.99 -73.80
N ALA A 765 -24.94 -47.86 -72.83
CA ALA A 765 -23.88 -48.86 -72.93
C ALA A 765 -24.33 -50.12 -73.71
N THR A 766 -25.60 -50.55 -73.59
CA THR A 766 -26.13 -51.73 -74.31
C THR A 766 -25.82 -51.80 -75.82
N PRO A 767 -25.84 -50.72 -76.63
CA PRO A 767 -25.48 -50.80 -78.05
C PRO A 767 -24.02 -51.21 -78.31
N ARG A 768 -23.09 -51.03 -77.36
CA ARG A 768 -21.71 -51.53 -77.47
C ARG A 768 -21.62 -53.06 -77.42
N HIS A 769 -22.65 -53.74 -76.91
CA HIS A 769 -22.65 -55.18 -76.66
C HIS A 769 -23.51 -55.99 -77.65
N LEU A 770 -24.36 -55.34 -78.46
CA LEU A 770 -25.22 -56.03 -79.43
C LEU A 770 -24.48 -56.50 -80.69
N LEU A 771 -23.43 -55.78 -81.11
CA LEU A 771 -22.48 -56.19 -82.15
C LEU A 771 -21.10 -55.64 -81.77
N SER A 772 -20.04 -56.45 -81.90
CA SER A 772 -18.69 -55.94 -81.62
C SER A 772 -18.31 -54.81 -82.59
N SER A 773 -17.45 -53.89 -82.14
CA SER A 773 -16.92 -52.80 -82.97
C SER A 773 -16.25 -53.32 -84.26
N GLU A 774 -15.65 -54.51 -84.20
CA GLU A 774 -15.09 -55.22 -85.36
C GLU A 774 -16.17 -55.64 -86.37
N VAL A 775 -17.32 -56.16 -85.91
CA VAL A 775 -18.43 -56.52 -86.79
C VAL A 775 -19.10 -55.28 -87.39
N MET A 776 -19.25 -54.20 -86.63
CA MET A 776 -19.78 -52.94 -87.14
C MET A 776 -18.86 -52.31 -88.20
N THR A 777 -17.55 -52.24 -87.95
CA THR A 777 -16.57 -51.73 -88.93
C THR A 777 -16.45 -52.62 -90.17
N LEU A 778 -16.68 -53.94 -90.05
CA LEU A 778 -16.83 -54.84 -91.19
C LEU A 778 -18.10 -54.56 -92.02
N LEU A 779 -19.25 -54.41 -91.36
CA LEU A 779 -20.52 -54.08 -92.02
C LEU A 779 -20.45 -52.73 -92.76
N GLU A 780 -19.81 -51.72 -92.15
CA GLU A 780 -19.60 -50.40 -92.75
C GLU A 780 -18.69 -50.46 -93.99
N ARG A 781 -17.69 -51.34 -93.99
CA ARG A 781 -16.82 -51.58 -95.15
C ARG A 781 -17.47 -52.39 -96.27
N GLN A 782 -18.34 -53.35 -95.94
CA GLN A 782 -18.90 -54.28 -96.93
C GLN A 782 -20.25 -53.82 -97.49
N VAL A 783 -21.17 -53.35 -96.64
CA VAL A 783 -22.54 -52.97 -97.03
C VAL A 783 -23.00 -51.77 -96.19
N PRO A 784 -22.63 -50.53 -96.57
CA PRO A 784 -22.91 -49.34 -95.76
C PRO A 784 -24.42 -49.05 -95.58
N GLN A 785 -25.26 -49.50 -96.50
CA GLN A 785 -26.73 -49.37 -96.40
C GLN A 785 -27.31 -50.23 -95.26
N THR A 786 -26.84 -51.46 -95.10
CA THR A 786 -27.27 -52.30 -93.96
C THR A 786 -26.61 -51.87 -92.67
N ALA A 787 -25.38 -51.34 -92.70
CA ALA A 787 -24.78 -50.71 -91.51
C ALA A 787 -25.62 -49.50 -91.04
N GLY A 788 -26.11 -48.68 -91.96
CA GLY A 788 -27.05 -47.58 -91.66
C GLY A 788 -28.37 -48.08 -91.06
N ALA A 789 -28.98 -49.13 -91.64
CA ALA A 789 -30.19 -49.73 -91.10
C ALA A 789 -29.99 -50.39 -89.73
N VAL A 790 -28.86 -51.08 -89.51
CA VAL A 790 -28.49 -51.70 -88.23
C VAL A 790 -28.20 -50.64 -87.16
N ARG A 791 -27.52 -49.53 -87.50
CA ARG A 791 -27.39 -48.37 -86.61
C ARG A 791 -28.75 -47.74 -86.30
N GLY A 792 -29.65 -47.64 -87.28
CA GLY A 792 -31.02 -47.15 -87.10
C GLY A 792 -31.84 -48.04 -86.16
N LEU A 793 -31.78 -49.36 -86.32
CA LEU A 793 -32.43 -50.33 -85.43
C LEU A 793 -31.78 -50.39 -84.05
N ALA A 794 -30.45 -50.29 -83.95
CA ALA A 794 -29.74 -50.20 -82.68
C ALA A 794 -30.19 -48.95 -81.92
N ARG A 795 -30.16 -47.78 -82.58
CA ARG A 795 -30.65 -46.50 -82.05
C ARG A 795 -32.12 -46.56 -81.65
N TRP A 796 -33.00 -47.10 -82.49
CA TRP A 796 -34.43 -47.28 -82.16
C TRP A 796 -34.62 -48.23 -80.98
N SER A 797 -33.86 -49.32 -80.90
CA SER A 797 -33.91 -50.25 -79.75
C SER A 797 -33.36 -49.64 -78.46
N VAL A 798 -32.39 -48.72 -78.56
CA VAL A 798 -31.87 -47.94 -77.43
C VAL A 798 -32.90 -46.92 -77.01
N GLN A 799 -33.48 -46.17 -77.94
CA GLN A 799 -34.56 -45.22 -77.69
C GLN A 799 -35.75 -45.91 -77.01
N GLN A 800 -36.26 -47.02 -77.54
CA GLN A 800 -37.41 -47.73 -76.96
C GLN A 800 -37.07 -48.41 -75.62
N ARG A 801 -35.83 -48.89 -75.42
CA ARG A 801 -35.39 -49.35 -74.09
C ARG A 801 -35.24 -48.18 -73.12
N LEU A 802 -34.83 -47.00 -73.57
CA LEU A 802 -34.73 -45.80 -72.74
C LEU A 802 -36.13 -45.36 -72.34
N GLU A 803 -37.03 -45.13 -73.29
CA GLU A 803 -38.45 -44.81 -73.04
C GLU A 803 -39.11 -45.77 -72.05
N HIS A 804 -38.88 -47.09 -72.19
CA HIS A 804 -39.48 -48.08 -71.31
C HIS A 804 -38.77 -48.21 -69.94
N GLN A 805 -37.45 -48.41 -69.92
CA GLN A 805 -36.70 -48.66 -68.69
C GLN A 805 -36.48 -47.39 -67.87
N LEU A 806 -36.26 -46.23 -68.50
CA LEU A 806 -36.22 -44.94 -67.80
C LEU A 806 -37.62 -44.53 -67.33
N GLY A 807 -38.66 -44.75 -68.13
CA GLY A 807 -40.03 -44.54 -67.69
C GLY A 807 -40.39 -45.41 -66.47
N GLU A 808 -39.94 -46.67 -66.46
CA GLU A 808 -40.14 -47.57 -65.31
C GLU A 808 -39.29 -47.17 -64.09
N THR A 809 -38.00 -46.84 -64.25
CA THR A 809 -37.13 -46.46 -63.13
C THR A 809 -37.53 -45.12 -62.53
N VAL A 810 -37.84 -44.11 -63.34
CA VAL A 810 -38.34 -42.80 -62.86
C VAL A 810 -39.65 -42.97 -62.09
N ASN A 811 -40.60 -43.80 -62.56
CA ASN A 811 -41.85 -44.03 -61.84
C ASN A 811 -41.63 -44.70 -60.46
N HIS A 812 -40.78 -45.72 -60.37
CA HIS A 812 -40.47 -46.34 -59.08
C HIS A 812 -39.71 -45.39 -58.15
N VAL A 813 -38.78 -44.60 -58.69
CA VAL A 813 -38.01 -43.60 -57.95
C VAL A 813 -38.90 -42.46 -57.44
N VAL A 814 -39.89 -42.00 -58.21
CA VAL A 814 -40.91 -41.05 -57.75
C VAL A 814 -41.71 -41.65 -56.60
N LEU A 815 -42.18 -42.90 -56.73
CA LEU A 815 -42.90 -43.58 -55.64
C LEU A 815 -42.04 -43.71 -54.37
N ASP A 816 -40.77 -44.07 -54.49
CA ASP A 816 -39.84 -44.14 -53.35
C ASP A 816 -39.73 -42.78 -52.64
N LEU A 817 -39.54 -41.69 -53.39
CA LEU A 817 -39.48 -40.34 -52.84
C LEU A 817 -40.80 -39.90 -52.20
N GLU A 818 -41.95 -40.32 -52.74
CA GLU A 818 -43.26 -40.07 -52.11
C GLU A 818 -43.42 -40.82 -50.77
N HIS A 819 -43.01 -42.08 -50.68
CA HIS A 819 -43.06 -42.83 -49.42
C HIS A 819 -42.07 -42.29 -48.38
N LEU A 820 -40.88 -41.86 -48.81
CA LEU A 820 -39.92 -41.16 -47.95
C LEU A 820 -40.48 -39.83 -47.43
N LEU A 821 -41.14 -39.05 -48.29
CA LEU A 821 -41.86 -37.83 -47.89
C LEU A 821 -42.99 -38.11 -46.89
N GLU A 822 -43.77 -39.17 -47.07
CA GLU A 822 -44.83 -39.52 -46.12
C GLU A 822 -44.27 -39.90 -44.73
N ASP A 823 -43.21 -40.70 -44.67
CA ASP A 823 -42.56 -41.04 -43.40
C ASP A 823 -41.89 -39.81 -42.76
N TYR A 824 -41.36 -38.89 -43.58
CA TYR A 824 -40.80 -37.62 -43.12
C TYR A 824 -41.87 -36.65 -42.58
N ASP A 825 -43.03 -36.51 -43.25
CA ASP A 825 -44.15 -35.70 -42.74
C ASP A 825 -44.69 -36.28 -41.42
N ARG A 826 -44.77 -37.61 -41.30
CA ARG A 826 -45.09 -38.29 -40.03
C ARG A 826 -44.04 -37.95 -38.96
N SER A 827 -42.75 -37.96 -39.31
CA SER A 827 -41.67 -37.59 -38.39
C SER A 827 -41.82 -36.14 -37.87
N ILE A 828 -42.18 -35.17 -38.72
CA ILE A 828 -42.47 -33.79 -38.30
C ILE A 828 -43.63 -33.73 -37.30
N THR A 829 -44.71 -34.48 -37.52
CA THR A 829 -45.84 -34.50 -36.57
C THR A 829 -45.46 -35.09 -35.21
N MET A 830 -44.57 -36.09 -35.19
CA MET A 830 -44.03 -36.67 -33.96
C MET A 830 -43.03 -35.75 -33.26
N LEU A 831 -42.12 -35.09 -33.98
CA LEU A 831 -41.22 -34.07 -33.40
C LEU A 831 -41.99 -32.96 -32.70
N ARG A 832 -43.07 -32.46 -33.31
CA ARG A 832 -43.91 -31.43 -32.70
C ARG A 832 -44.58 -31.92 -31.40
N ARG A 833 -44.92 -33.21 -31.31
CA ARG A 833 -45.40 -33.83 -30.08
C ARG A 833 -44.29 -33.95 -29.03
N ILE A 834 -43.12 -34.47 -29.41
CA ILE A 834 -41.94 -34.62 -28.54
C ILE A 834 -41.52 -33.27 -27.95
N ARG A 835 -41.49 -32.22 -28.77
CA ARG A 835 -41.22 -30.84 -28.34
C ARG A 835 -42.20 -30.37 -27.26
N ASN A 836 -43.50 -30.57 -27.46
CA ASN A 836 -44.51 -30.20 -26.46
C ASN A 836 -44.32 -30.96 -25.13
N VAL A 837 -43.83 -32.20 -25.19
CA VAL A 837 -43.53 -33.04 -24.01
C VAL A 837 -42.28 -32.53 -23.29
N LEU A 838 -41.21 -32.18 -24.02
CA LEU A 838 -40.02 -31.53 -23.45
C LEU A 838 -40.36 -30.20 -22.75
N GLU A 839 -41.14 -29.33 -23.41
CA GLU A 839 -41.61 -28.06 -22.83
C GLU A 839 -42.53 -28.25 -21.60
N GLN A 840 -43.08 -29.46 -21.38
CA GLN A 840 -43.82 -29.84 -20.17
C GLN A 840 -42.90 -30.40 -19.08
N ILE A 841 -41.94 -31.24 -19.45
CA ILE A 841 -40.94 -31.83 -18.54
C ILE A 841 -40.02 -30.75 -17.93
N GLU A 842 -39.66 -29.72 -18.70
CA GLU A 842 -38.94 -28.54 -18.19
C GLU A 842 -39.66 -27.88 -17.01
N ARG A 843 -41.00 -27.80 -17.09
CA ARG A 843 -41.85 -27.20 -16.03
C ARG A 843 -42.01 -28.10 -14.81
N LEU A 844 -41.67 -29.39 -14.94
CA LEU A 844 -41.67 -30.37 -13.84
C LEU A 844 -40.31 -30.43 -13.13
N GLY A 845 -39.31 -29.63 -13.54
CA GLY A 845 -38.04 -29.48 -12.83
C GLY A 845 -36.88 -30.34 -13.37
N ALA A 846 -37.05 -30.99 -14.52
CA ALA A 846 -35.99 -31.74 -15.18
C ALA A 846 -34.78 -30.85 -15.55
N PRO A 847 -33.56 -31.40 -15.69
CA PRO A 847 -32.35 -30.64 -16.01
C PRO A 847 -32.51 -29.82 -17.30
N SER A 848 -32.59 -28.50 -17.15
CA SER A 848 -32.87 -27.56 -18.25
C SER A 848 -31.82 -27.60 -19.35
N HIS A 849 -30.55 -27.93 -19.03
CA HIS A 849 -29.49 -28.08 -20.02
C HIS A 849 -29.74 -29.26 -20.97
N GLU A 850 -30.12 -30.44 -20.46
CA GLU A 850 -30.49 -31.60 -21.29
C GLU A 850 -31.76 -31.33 -22.08
N VAL A 851 -32.78 -30.71 -21.46
CA VAL A 851 -34.03 -30.37 -22.13
C VAL A 851 -33.81 -29.36 -23.27
N HIS A 852 -33.00 -28.31 -23.05
CA HIS A 852 -32.65 -27.36 -24.11
C HIS A 852 -31.78 -27.99 -25.21
N ALA A 853 -30.87 -28.92 -24.87
CA ALA A 853 -30.09 -29.67 -25.86
C ALA A 853 -30.99 -30.54 -26.75
N LEU A 854 -32.04 -31.16 -26.21
CA LEU A 854 -33.02 -31.90 -27.03
C LEU A 854 -33.96 -30.95 -27.81
N LEU A 855 -34.41 -29.85 -27.21
CA LEU A 855 -35.29 -28.86 -27.86
C LEU A 855 -34.64 -28.16 -29.06
N THR A 856 -33.33 -27.87 -29.01
CA THR A 856 -32.61 -27.29 -30.16
C THR A 856 -32.52 -28.29 -31.33
N ASN A 857 -32.38 -29.58 -31.05
CA ASN A 857 -32.34 -30.64 -32.06
C ASN A 857 -33.74 -31.01 -32.61
N CYS A 858 -34.86 -30.60 -31.99
CA CYS A 858 -36.24 -30.83 -32.49
C CYS A 858 -36.59 -30.16 -33.84
N GLN A 859 -35.66 -29.47 -34.49
CA GLN A 859 -35.79 -28.99 -35.88
C GLN A 859 -35.26 -30.02 -36.91
N ARG A 860 -34.62 -31.11 -36.45
CA ARG A 860 -34.03 -32.13 -37.31
C ARG A 860 -34.84 -33.43 -37.29
N PRO A 861 -35.71 -33.70 -38.29
CA PRO A 861 -36.42 -34.98 -38.40
C PRO A 861 -35.48 -36.19 -38.43
N GLU A 862 -34.28 -36.08 -39.01
CA GLU A 862 -33.30 -37.17 -39.01
C GLU A 862 -32.77 -37.57 -37.62
N ALA A 863 -32.92 -36.71 -36.61
CA ALA A 863 -32.57 -36.97 -35.21
C ALA A 863 -33.75 -37.50 -34.37
N LEU A 864 -34.92 -37.74 -34.97
CA LEU A 864 -36.11 -38.17 -34.23
C LEU A 864 -35.90 -39.44 -33.38
N PRO A 865 -35.21 -40.51 -33.83
CA PRO A 865 -35.00 -41.70 -33.01
C PRO A 865 -34.15 -41.43 -31.75
N SER A 866 -33.09 -40.61 -31.86
CA SER A 866 -32.27 -40.24 -30.70
C SER A 866 -33.00 -39.27 -29.76
N LEU A 867 -33.79 -38.34 -30.31
CA LEU A 867 -34.70 -37.49 -29.54
C LEU A 867 -35.76 -38.32 -28.78
N ALA A 868 -36.35 -39.33 -29.41
CA ALA A 868 -37.29 -40.24 -28.75
C ALA A 868 -36.62 -41.01 -27.60
N GLN A 869 -35.40 -41.52 -27.79
CA GLN A 869 -34.67 -42.19 -26.71
C GLN A 869 -34.28 -41.25 -25.57
N GLY A 870 -33.78 -40.04 -25.87
CA GLY A 870 -33.45 -39.02 -24.86
C GLY A 870 -34.68 -38.55 -24.08
N THR A 871 -35.79 -38.31 -24.76
CA THR A 871 -37.06 -37.92 -24.11
C THR A 871 -37.64 -39.04 -23.26
N ARG A 872 -37.57 -40.32 -23.68
CA ARG A 872 -37.96 -41.46 -22.83
C ARG A 872 -37.15 -41.50 -21.54
N LYS A 873 -35.81 -41.33 -21.62
CA LYS A 873 -34.94 -41.28 -20.45
C LYS A 873 -35.32 -40.14 -19.49
N LEU A 874 -35.54 -38.94 -20.01
CA LEU A 874 -35.97 -37.80 -19.19
C LEU A 874 -37.34 -38.01 -18.54
N ILE A 875 -38.30 -38.59 -19.25
CA ILE A 875 -39.60 -38.95 -18.64
C ILE A 875 -39.40 -39.98 -17.54
N GLN A 876 -38.54 -40.99 -17.75
CA GLN A 876 -38.27 -42.02 -16.76
C GLN A 876 -37.61 -41.45 -15.49
N VAL A 877 -36.60 -40.60 -15.62
CA VAL A 877 -35.96 -39.92 -14.47
C VAL A 877 -36.99 -39.06 -13.72
N ALA A 878 -37.79 -38.25 -14.44
CA ALA A 878 -38.85 -37.46 -13.80
C ALA A 878 -39.92 -38.33 -13.13
N LEU A 879 -40.21 -39.52 -13.66
CA LEU A 879 -41.15 -40.48 -13.07
C LEU A 879 -40.58 -41.09 -11.78
N ASP A 880 -39.30 -41.49 -11.80
CA ASP A 880 -38.58 -42.04 -10.65
C ASP A 880 -38.48 -40.98 -9.52
N ASP A 881 -38.17 -39.72 -9.86
CA ASP A 881 -38.18 -38.58 -8.92
C ASP A 881 -39.58 -38.31 -8.34
N ILE A 882 -40.62 -38.30 -9.18
CA ILE A 882 -42.01 -38.12 -8.74
C ILE A 882 -42.45 -39.25 -7.81
N TYR A 883 -42.05 -40.50 -8.07
CA TYR A 883 -42.35 -41.62 -7.16
C TYR A 883 -41.57 -41.52 -5.85
N LEU A 884 -40.30 -41.11 -5.88
CA LEU A 884 -39.50 -40.86 -4.68
C LEU A 884 -40.10 -39.72 -3.82
N GLU A 885 -40.64 -38.67 -4.46
CA GLU A 885 -41.27 -37.54 -3.78
C GLU A 885 -42.69 -37.87 -3.26
N ALA A 886 -43.46 -38.68 -4.00
CA ALA A 886 -44.77 -39.14 -3.58
C ALA A 886 -44.70 -40.06 -2.34
N ASP A 887 -43.68 -40.92 -2.24
CA ASP A 887 -43.42 -41.77 -1.06
C ASP A 887 -43.04 -40.96 0.20
N GLN A 888 -42.63 -39.70 0.04
CA GLN A 888 -42.22 -38.81 1.14
C GLN A 888 -43.33 -37.85 1.61
N ARG A 889 -44.42 -37.69 0.85
CA ARG A 889 -45.49 -36.71 1.12
C ARG A 889 -46.75 -37.31 1.75
N ASP A 890 -47.52 -36.46 2.44
CA ASP A 890 -48.83 -36.85 2.96
C ASP A 890 -49.83 -37.15 1.83
N ALA A 891 -50.72 -38.12 2.08
CA ALA A 891 -51.60 -38.74 1.07
C ALA A 891 -52.58 -37.79 0.33
N GLY A 892 -52.65 -36.51 0.69
CA GLY A 892 -53.40 -35.50 -0.06
C GLY A 892 -52.61 -34.82 -1.18
N GLU A 893 -51.30 -34.62 -0.99
CA GLU A 893 -50.42 -34.01 -2.00
C GLU A 893 -49.91 -35.05 -3.00
N ALA A 894 -49.71 -36.30 -2.54
CA ALA A 894 -49.35 -37.43 -3.40
C ALA A 894 -50.36 -37.68 -4.54
N ILE A 895 -51.66 -37.35 -4.36
CA ILE A 895 -52.69 -37.50 -5.40
C ILE A 895 -52.42 -36.58 -6.60
N GLY A 896 -51.91 -35.37 -6.37
CA GLY A 896 -51.55 -34.44 -7.45
C GLY A 896 -50.34 -34.93 -8.26
N LEU A 897 -49.40 -35.59 -7.58
CA LEU A 897 -48.26 -36.27 -8.20
C LEU A 897 -48.65 -37.56 -8.94
N GLU A 898 -49.65 -38.30 -8.43
CA GLU A 898 -50.17 -39.50 -9.10
C GLU A 898 -50.84 -39.15 -10.44
N GLU A 899 -51.58 -38.03 -10.52
CA GLU A 899 -52.16 -37.54 -11.78
C GLU A 899 -51.08 -37.14 -12.80
N THR A 900 -49.97 -36.50 -12.38
CA THR A 900 -48.87 -36.16 -13.30
C THR A 900 -48.06 -37.39 -13.71
N ALA A 901 -47.74 -38.30 -12.79
CA ALA A 901 -47.08 -39.57 -13.09
C ALA A 901 -47.85 -40.37 -14.14
N ARG A 902 -49.18 -40.48 -13.99
CA ARG A 902 -50.03 -41.18 -14.95
C ARG A 902 -50.02 -40.58 -16.36
N VAL A 903 -49.90 -39.25 -16.48
CA VAL A 903 -49.76 -38.58 -17.78
C VAL A 903 -48.39 -38.88 -18.40
N LEU A 904 -47.33 -38.90 -17.59
CA LEU A 904 -45.98 -39.27 -18.03
C LEU A 904 -45.89 -40.74 -18.47
N GLU A 905 -46.54 -41.67 -17.73
CA GLU A 905 -46.67 -43.06 -18.15
C GLU A 905 -47.44 -43.20 -19.47
N GLU A 906 -48.57 -42.49 -19.63
CA GLU A 906 -49.31 -42.51 -20.90
C GLU A 906 -48.43 -42.00 -22.05
N LEU A 907 -47.62 -40.96 -21.83
CA LEU A 907 -46.66 -40.45 -22.81
C LEU A 907 -45.56 -41.47 -23.14
N ILE A 908 -45.00 -42.19 -22.16
CA ILE A 908 -44.08 -43.32 -22.43
C ILE A 908 -44.77 -44.38 -23.29
N THR A 909 -45.99 -44.81 -22.95
CA THR A 909 -46.67 -45.85 -23.74
C THR A 909 -46.98 -45.40 -25.18
N GLN A 910 -47.28 -44.11 -25.38
CA GLN A 910 -47.48 -43.55 -26.72
C GLN A 910 -46.16 -43.41 -27.50
N LEU A 911 -45.04 -43.15 -26.82
CA LEU A 911 -43.71 -43.07 -27.40
C LEU A 911 -43.19 -44.47 -27.76
N ASP A 912 -43.40 -45.47 -26.91
CA ASP A 912 -43.01 -46.86 -27.17
C ASP A 912 -43.88 -47.51 -28.25
N ALA A 913 -45.18 -47.18 -28.31
CA ALA A 913 -46.07 -47.59 -29.40
C ALA A 913 -45.66 -47.01 -30.78
N SER A 914 -44.80 -45.98 -30.82
CA SER A 914 -44.24 -45.45 -32.07
C SER A 914 -43.10 -46.31 -32.65
N GLY A 915 -42.53 -47.23 -31.85
CA GLY A 915 -41.46 -48.14 -32.30
C GLY A 915 -40.09 -47.49 -32.50
N LEU A 916 -39.89 -46.26 -31.99
CA LEU A 916 -38.67 -45.46 -32.15
C LEU A 916 -37.71 -45.54 -30.94
N THR A 917 -38.20 -46.02 -29.80
CA THR A 917 -37.47 -46.10 -28.52
C THR A 917 -36.76 -47.44 -28.32
N ASP A 918 -37.35 -48.54 -28.81
CA ASP A 918 -36.87 -49.91 -28.60
C ASP A 918 -36.16 -50.47 -29.86
N GLY A 919 -34.88 -50.11 -30.00
CA GLY A 919 -33.97 -50.70 -30.99
C GLY A 919 -33.87 -49.93 -32.31
N ILE A 920 -33.62 -50.65 -33.42
CA ILE A 920 -33.40 -50.05 -34.74
C ILE A 920 -34.75 -49.57 -35.30
N PRO A 921 -34.91 -48.26 -35.59
CA PRO A 921 -36.17 -47.71 -36.10
C PRO A 921 -36.51 -48.31 -37.47
N ARG A 922 -37.82 -48.51 -37.73
CA ARG A 922 -38.35 -49.14 -38.95
C ARG A 922 -39.18 -48.17 -39.77
N GLY A 923 -38.95 -48.14 -41.07
CA GLY A 923 -39.59 -47.23 -42.02
C GLY A 923 -38.65 -46.97 -43.20
N MET A 924 -39.17 -46.54 -44.35
CA MET A 924 -38.34 -46.37 -45.54
C MET A 924 -37.29 -45.27 -45.33
N LEU A 925 -37.67 -44.23 -44.58
CA LEU A 925 -36.82 -43.12 -44.16
C LEU A 925 -35.61 -43.58 -43.34
N TRP A 926 -35.86 -44.41 -42.32
CA TRP A 926 -34.82 -44.90 -41.41
C TRP A 926 -33.91 -45.97 -42.04
N GLU A 927 -34.45 -46.76 -42.97
CA GLU A 927 -33.64 -47.68 -43.73
C GLU A 927 -32.73 -46.94 -44.73
N PHE A 928 -33.25 -45.91 -45.41
CA PHE A 928 -32.45 -45.02 -46.26
C PHE A 928 -31.35 -44.29 -45.48
N GLN A 929 -31.64 -43.76 -44.28
CA GLN A 929 -30.64 -43.12 -43.42
C GLN A 929 -29.48 -44.07 -43.06
N ARG A 930 -29.75 -45.39 -42.95
CA ARG A 930 -28.76 -46.39 -42.53
C ARG A 930 -27.88 -46.92 -43.65
N ASP A 931 -28.39 -47.04 -44.88
CA ASP A 931 -27.65 -47.64 -45.99
C ASP A 931 -27.49 -46.75 -47.23
N GLY A 932 -28.13 -45.57 -47.28
CA GLY A 932 -28.09 -44.64 -48.41
C GLY A 932 -28.76 -45.17 -49.69
N LEU A 933 -29.49 -46.29 -49.62
CA LEU A 933 -30.12 -46.94 -50.78
C LEU A 933 -31.62 -46.68 -50.80
N LEU A 934 -32.13 -46.26 -51.96
CA LEU A 934 -33.56 -46.17 -52.21
C LEU A 934 -34.22 -47.57 -52.20
N PRO A 935 -35.48 -47.72 -51.76
CA PRO A 935 -36.18 -49.01 -51.74
C PRO A 935 -36.12 -49.77 -53.08
N PHE A 936 -36.36 -49.09 -54.21
CA PHE A 936 -36.23 -49.63 -55.55
C PHE A 936 -34.80 -50.15 -55.84
N GLU A 937 -33.77 -49.43 -55.43
CA GLU A 937 -32.38 -49.87 -55.59
C GLU A 937 -32.07 -51.09 -54.69
N ARG A 938 -32.63 -51.13 -53.48
CA ARG A 938 -32.46 -52.22 -52.52
C ARG A 938 -33.14 -53.52 -52.99
N GLU A 939 -34.29 -53.44 -53.65
CA GLU A 939 -35.09 -54.61 -54.05
C GLU A 939 -34.92 -55.04 -55.51
N SER A 940 -34.83 -54.09 -56.47
CA SER A 940 -34.88 -54.41 -57.91
C SER A 940 -33.51 -54.51 -58.58
N ILE A 941 -32.51 -53.76 -58.11
CA ILE A 941 -31.18 -53.68 -58.72
C ILE A 941 -30.25 -54.71 -58.05
N PRO A 942 -29.66 -55.68 -58.78
CA PRO A 942 -28.68 -56.61 -58.21
C PRO A 942 -27.46 -55.89 -57.66
N ALA A 943 -26.89 -56.34 -56.54
CA ALA A 943 -25.80 -55.67 -55.84
C ALA A 943 -24.56 -55.36 -56.71
N GLU A 944 -24.26 -56.19 -57.73
CA GLU A 944 -23.14 -55.98 -58.67
C GLU A 944 -23.34 -54.78 -59.63
N HIS A 945 -24.58 -54.29 -59.78
CA HIS A 945 -24.94 -53.16 -60.65
C HIS A 945 -25.36 -51.91 -59.86
N ARG A 946 -25.27 -51.93 -58.53
CA ARG A 946 -25.57 -50.75 -57.70
C ARG A 946 -24.42 -49.75 -57.77
N ILE A 947 -24.76 -48.48 -57.69
CA ILE A 947 -23.77 -47.42 -57.54
C ILE A 947 -23.23 -47.52 -56.11
N PRO A 948 -21.92 -47.42 -55.84
CA PRO A 948 -21.45 -47.30 -54.46
C PRO A 948 -22.10 -46.08 -53.80
N VAL A 949 -22.47 -46.22 -52.52
CA VAL A 949 -22.87 -45.09 -51.68
C VAL A 949 -21.59 -44.38 -51.22
N SER A 950 -21.53 -43.06 -51.33
CA SER A 950 -20.38 -42.28 -50.89
C SER A 950 -20.31 -42.19 -49.37
N GLU A 951 -19.10 -42.23 -48.82
CA GLU A 951 -18.87 -42.06 -47.38
C GLU A 951 -19.35 -40.68 -46.91
N ASP A 952 -19.17 -39.63 -47.74
CA ASP A 952 -19.71 -38.28 -47.50
C ASP A 952 -21.24 -38.26 -47.38
N MET A 953 -21.97 -39.06 -48.19
CA MET A 953 -23.43 -39.15 -48.07
C MET A 953 -23.83 -39.86 -46.78
N MET A 954 -23.08 -40.88 -46.34
CA MET A 954 -23.33 -41.53 -45.06
C MET A 954 -23.09 -40.58 -43.87
N GLN A 955 -22.03 -39.79 -43.90
CA GLN A 955 -21.73 -38.81 -42.85
C GLN A 955 -22.83 -37.73 -42.72
N ASP A 956 -23.35 -37.23 -43.85
CA ASP A 956 -24.48 -36.28 -43.86
C ASP A 956 -25.81 -36.88 -43.38
N LEU A 957 -25.95 -38.21 -43.41
CA LEU A 957 -27.12 -38.94 -42.91
C LEU A 957 -27.01 -39.31 -41.42
N GLU A 958 -25.82 -39.21 -40.81
CA GLU A 958 -25.64 -39.52 -39.39
C GLU A 958 -26.33 -38.47 -38.48
N PRO A 959 -27.08 -38.91 -37.44
CA PRO A 959 -27.82 -38.01 -36.56
C PRO A 959 -26.90 -37.34 -35.52
N VAL A 960 -26.03 -36.44 -35.96
CA VAL A 960 -25.15 -35.65 -35.07
C VAL A 960 -25.99 -34.64 -34.29
N LEU A 961 -26.18 -34.89 -32.99
CA LEU A 961 -26.76 -33.94 -32.05
C LEU A 961 -25.76 -32.80 -31.82
N LEU A 962 -26.24 -31.55 -31.88
CA LEU A 962 -25.36 -30.37 -31.87
C LEU A 962 -24.62 -30.08 -30.54
N HIS A 963 -24.90 -30.82 -29.48
CA HIS A 963 -24.18 -30.79 -28.20
C HIS A 963 -23.94 -32.23 -27.74
N ASP A 964 -22.74 -32.75 -28.01
CA ASP A 964 -22.20 -33.95 -27.38
C ASP A 964 -21.04 -33.54 -26.46
N GLU A 965 -21.31 -32.59 -25.56
CA GLU A 965 -20.39 -32.23 -24.47
C GLU A 965 -20.46 -33.33 -23.39
N SER A 966 -19.60 -34.33 -23.55
CA SER A 966 -19.19 -35.25 -22.48
C SER A 966 -20.31 -35.85 -21.63
N THR A 967 -21.14 -36.70 -22.23
CA THR A 967 -21.71 -37.81 -21.46
C THR A 967 -20.62 -38.85 -21.18
N ASP A 968 -19.81 -38.61 -20.14
CA ASP A 968 -18.90 -39.61 -19.56
C ASP A 968 -19.76 -40.71 -18.90
N GLY A 969 -20.30 -41.58 -19.76
CA GLY A 969 -21.41 -42.47 -19.41
C GLY A 969 -21.88 -43.39 -20.54
N SER A 970 -21.30 -43.33 -21.75
CA SER A 970 -21.56 -44.34 -22.79
C SER A 970 -20.41 -44.52 -23.80
N GLN A 971 -19.47 -45.41 -23.48
CA GLN A 971 -18.92 -46.24 -24.56
C GLN A 971 -20.04 -47.15 -25.09
N PRO A 972 -20.12 -47.43 -26.39
CA PRO A 972 -20.96 -48.53 -26.87
C PRO A 972 -20.43 -49.82 -26.24
N GLU A 973 -21.29 -50.57 -25.55
CA GLU A 973 -20.93 -51.86 -24.97
C GLU A 973 -20.43 -52.82 -26.06
N SER A 974 -19.12 -52.91 -26.23
CA SER A 974 -18.50 -54.07 -26.84
C SER A 974 -18.82 -55.25 -25.92
N LYS A 975 -19.83 -56.05 -26.30
CA LYS A 975 -20.30 -57.19 -25.52
C LYS A 975 -19.11 -58.06 -25.14
N ALA A 976 -18.71 -58.01 -23.87
CA ALA A 976 -17.74 -58.93 -23.33
C ALA A 976 -18.24 -60.36 -23.59
N SER A 977 -17.33 -61.24 -23.99
CA SER A 977 -17.65 -62.67 -24.08
C SER A 977 -17.78 -63.21 -22.67
N VAL A 978 -19.02 -63.30 -22.19
CA VAL A 978 -19.36 -63.91 -20.91
C VAL A 978 -19.39 -65.43 -21.11
N ASP A 979 -18.62 -66.16 -20.31
CA ASP A 979 -18.71 -67.63 -20.27
C ASP A 979 -20.06 -68.07 -19.64
N GLU A 980 -20.46 -69.34 -19.82
CA GLU A 980 -21.81 -69.83 -19.51
C GLU A 980 -22.28 -69.63 -18.05
N ASP A 981 -21.37 -69.31 -17.12
CA ASP A 981 -21.64 -69.03 -15.69
C ASP A 981 -21.63 -67.53 -15.29
N GLY A 982 -21.52 -66.59 -16.25
CA GLY A 982 -21.90 -65.18 -16.01
C GLY A 982 -20.82 -64.20 -15.51
N TRP A 983 -19.53 -64.52 -15.58
CA TRP A 983 -18.43 -63.65 -15.10
C TRP A 983 -17.54 -63.15 -16.25
N ALA A 984 -16.87 -62.00 -16.06
CA ALA A 984 -15.92 -61.39 -16.99
C ALA A 984 -14.56 -61.12 -16.30
N GLU A 985 -13.45 -61.35 -17.00
CA GLU A 985 -12.09 -61.10 -16.48
C GLU A 985 -11.66 -59.64 -16.67
N LEU A 986 -10.97 -59.08 -15.67
CA LEU A 986 -10.38 -57.74 -15.70
C LEU A 986 -8.97 -57.76 -16.34
N PRO A 987 -8.62 -56.79 -17.21
CA PRO A 987 -7.29 -56.71 -17.82
C PRO A 987 -6.21 -56.28 -16.82
N ALA A 988 -4.98 -56.78 -17.01
CA ALA A 988 -3.84 -56.48 -16.14
C ALA A 988 -3.21 -55.10 -16.44
N PRO A 989 -2.64 -54.40 -15.44
CA PRO A 989 -1.97 -53.11 -15.64
C PRO A 989 -0.65 -53.28 -16.41
N GLN A 990 -0.27 -52.26 -17.20
CA GLN A 990 1.00 -52.21 -17.92
C GLN A 990 1.97 -51.21 -17.27
N ASP A 991 3.18 -51.65 -16.96
CA ASP A 991 4.27 -50.80 -16.46
C ASP A 991 5.00 -50.08 -17.61
N ASN A 992 5.26 -48.78 -17.45
CA ASN A 992 6.18 -48.01 -18.31
C ASN A 992 7.10 -47.11 -17.44
N PRO A 993 8.41 -47.02 -17.74
CA PRO A 993 9.36 -46.32 -16.87
C PRO A 993 9.42 -44.79 -17.08
N LEU A 994 9.89 -44.09 -16.04
CA LEU A 994 10.04 -42.63 -15.84
C LEU A 994 11.02 -41.99 -16.85
N GLU A 995 11.13 -40.68 -17.07
CA GLU A 995 10.97 -39.46 -16.22
C GLU A 995 10.44 -38.29 -17.12
N SER A 996 9.88 -37.15 -16.69
CA SER A 996 9.41 -36.57 -15.39
C SER A 996 8.80 -35.17 -15.69
N ALA A 997 7.90 -34.55 -14.91
CA ALA A 997 6.96 -34.98 -13.87
C ALA A 997 6.02 -33.78 -13.51
N SER A 998 4.80 -34.04 -13.04
CA SER A 998 3.88 -33.05 -12.45
C SER A 998 3.37 -33.56 -11.11
N THR A 999 3.50 -32.78 -10.04
CA THR A 999 3.35 -33.26 -8.66
C THR A 999 1.89 -33.33 -8.21
N HIS A 1000 1.30 -34.53 -8.24
CA HIS A 1000 0.10 -34.84 -7.45
C HIS A 1000 0.49 -35.69 -6.24
N THR A 1001 0.16 -35.16 -5.05
CA THR A 1001 0.36 -35.82 -3.75
C THR A 1001 -0.60 -37.00 -3.55
N PRO A 1002 -0.19 -38.04 -2.81
CA PRO A 1002 -1.00 -39.24 -2.64
C PRO A 1002 -2.20 -39.02 -1.71
N SER A 1003 -3.27 -39.77 -1.96
CA SER A 1003 -4.42 -39.89 -1.07
C SER A 1003 -4.05 -40.58 0.25
N ASN A 1004 -4.02 -39.80 1.33
CA ASN A 1004 -4.18 -40.37 2.66
C ASN A 1004 -5.68 -40.52 2.94
N GLN A 1005 -6.07 -41.72 3.38
CA GLN A 1005 -7.39 -41.95 3.94
C GLN A 1005 -7.52 -41.14 5.23
N THR A 1006 -8.30 -40.06 5.21
CA THR A 1006 -8.64 -39.31 6.42
C THR A 1006 -9.63 -40.11 7.24
N ASN A 1007 -9.21 -40.56 8.42
CA ASN A 1007 -10.16 -40.70 9.52
C ASN A 1007 -10.77 -39.31 9.73
N VAL A 1008 -12.09 -39.21 9.62
CA VAL A 1008 -12.81 -37.95 9.86
C VAL A 1008 -12.83 -37.71 11.36
N ASP A 1009 -11.96 -36.82 11.83
CA ASP A 1009 -12.00 -36.35 13.21
C ASP A 1009 -13.22 -35.42 13.37
N LEU A 1010 -14.27 -35.94 14.00
CA LEU A 1010 -15.58 -35.29 14.18
C LEU A 1010 -15.53 -33.93 14.90
N ASP A 1011 -14.39 -33.57 15.49
CA ASP A 1011 -14.17 -32.28 16.12
C ASP A 1011 -13.83 -31.17 15.10
N ASP A 1012 -13.26 -31.50 13.93
CA ASP A 1012 -13.03 -30.53 12.85
C ASP A 1012 -14.33 -30.17 12.11
N GLU A 1013 -15.23 -31.15 11.90
CA GLU A 1013 -16.59 -30.90 11.40
C GLU A 1013 -17.39 -30.04 12.39
N ARG A 1014 -17.24 -30.29 13.70
CA ARG A 1014 -17.84 -29.42 14.74
C ARG A 1014 -17.26 -28.01 14.73
N ALA A 1015 -15.96 -27.83 14.56
CA ALA A 1015 -15.36 -26.51 14.48
C ALA A 1015 -15.85 -25.73 13.25
N GLN A 1016 -16.08 -26.40 12.12
CA GLN A 1016 -16.68 -25.81 10.92
C GLN A 1016 -18.16 -25.47 11.14
N LEU A 1017 -18.94 -26.36 11.76
CA LEU A 1017 -20.35 -26.10 12.09
C LEU A 1017 -20.53 -25.01 13.16
N GLU A 1018 -19.64 -24.90 14.15
CA GLU A 1018 -19.63 -23.78 15.11
C GLU A 1018 -19.24 -22.46 14.44
N ALA A 1019 -18.34 -22.48 13.45
CA ALA A 1019 -18.00 -21.30 12.65
C ALA A 1019 -19.15 -20.87 11.72
N GLU A 1020 -19.88 -21.81 11.12
CA GLU A 1020 -21.08 -21.52 10.33
C GLU A 1020 -22.25 -21.07 11.20
N LEU A 1021 -22.45 -21.66 12.38
CA LEU A 1021 -23.45 -21.17 13.36
C LEU A 1021 -23.13 -19.76 13.85
N ALA A 1022 -21.86 -19.44 14.15
CA ALA A 1022 -21.44 -18.09 14.49
C ALA A 1022 -21.65 -17.08 13.34
N ARG A 1023 -21.58 -17.54 12.09
CA ARG A 1023 -21.88 -16.74 10.89
C ARG A 1023 -23.39 -16.52 10.72
N ILE A 1024 -24.20 -17.54 10.99
CA ILE A 1024 -25.68 -17.47 10.96
C ILE A 1024 -26.21 -16.58 12.09
N ASP A 1025 -25.66 -16.68 13.30
CA ASP A 1025 -26.01 -15.79 14.43
C ASP A 1025 -25.65 -14.32 14.10
N ALA A 1026 -24.51 -14.06 13.46
CA ALA A 1026 -24.14 -12.72 12.99
C ALA A 1026 -25.08 -12.20 11.89
N GLU A 1027 -25.55 -13.07 10.98
CA GLU A 1027 -26.58 -12.72 9.98
C GLU A 1027 -27.97 -12.49 10.60
N TRP A 1028 -28.28 -13.10 11.75
CA TRP A 1028 -29.50 -12.84 12.53
C TRP A 1028 -29.42 -11.52 13.30
N ASP A 1029 -28.29 -11.19 13.94
CA ASP A 1029 -28.06 -9.90 14.59
C ASP A 1029 -28.19 -8.71 13.61
N HIS A 1030 -27.89 -8.92 12.32
CA HIS A 1030 -28.10 -7.93 11.26
C HIS A 1030 -29.57 -7.77 10.82
N ARG A 1031 -30.48 -8.64 11.27
CA ARG A 1031 -31.89 -8.64 10.85
C ARG A 1031 -32.84 -7.94 11.82
N ASP A 1032 -32.42 -7.74 13.07
CA ASP A 1032 -33.23 -7.12 14.14
C ASP A 1032 -33.10 -5.58 14.24
N THR A 1033 -32.23 -4.94 13.45
CA THR A 1033 -32.15 -3.47 13.42
C THR A 1033 -33.20 -2.85 12.50
N THR A 1034 -34.24 -2.25 13.10
CA THR A 1034 -35.32 -1.52 12.41
C THR A 1034 -34.84 -0.48 11.39
N PRO A 1035 -35.50 -0.33 10.22
CA PRO A 1035 -35.01 0.52 9.14
C PRO A 1035 -35.27 2.02 9.37
N THR A 1036 -34.27 2.86 9.12
CA THR A 1036 -34.45 4.31 8.86
C THR A 1036 -34.08 4.66 7.42
N ALA A 1037 -34.87 5.53 6.82
CA ALA A 1037 -34.94 5.72 5.37
C ALA A 1037 -33.86 6.64 4.78
N THR A 1038 -33.46 6.38 3.52
CA THR A 1038 -33.37 7.43 2.48
C THR A 1038 -33.51 6.90 1.05
N SER A 1039 -34.58 7.37 0.38
CA SER A 1039 -34.70 7.68 -1.06
C SER A 1039 -34.33 6.65 -2.15
N SER A 1040 -35.35 5.93 -2.62
CA SER A 1040 -35.72 5.92 -4.05
C SER A 1040 -37.25 6.14 -4.15
N PRO A 1041 -37.81 6.71 -5.25
CA PRO A 1041 -39.24 6.97 -5.32
C PRO A 1041 -40.04 5.67 -5.48
N PRO A 1042 -41.18 5.49 -4.77
CA PRO A 1042 -41.96 4.26 -4.85
C PRO A 1042 -42.62 4.10 -6.22
N ASP A 1043 -42.61 2.87 -6.72
CA ASP A 1043 -43.17 2.50 -8.02
C ASP A 1043 -44.69 2.76 -8.05
N ALA A 1044 -45.14 3.53 -9.04
CA ALA A 1044 -46.55 3.92 -9.18
C ALA A 1044 -47.48 2.71 -9.42
N ALA A 1045 -46.94 1.59 -9.91
CA ALA A 1045 -47.69 0.35 -10.07
C ALA A 1045 -48.07 -0.30 -8.73
N LEU A 1046 -47.21 -0.20 -7.70
CA LEU A 1046 -47.48 -0.76 -6.37
C LEU A 1046 -48.53 0.07 -5.62
N ALA A 1047 -48.49 1.40 -5.72
CA ALA A 1047 -49.48 2.27 -5.09
C ALA A 1047 -50.91 2.08 -5.67
N ASP A 1048 -51.05 1.83 -6.97
CA ASP A 1048 -52.34 1.51 -7.59
C ASP A 1048 -52.86 0.13 -7.14
N LEU A 1049 -51.97 -0.86 -6.93
CA LEU A 1049 -52.33 -2.16 -6.37
C LEU A 1049 -52.74 -2.09 -4.90
N GLU A 1050 -52.01 -1.37 -4.06
CA GLU A 1050 -52.38 -1.15 -2.65
C GLU A 1050 -53.75 -0.48 -2.51
N SER A 1051 -54.05 0.52 -3.37
CA SER A 1051 -55.36 1.18 -3.38
C SER A 1051 -56.54 0.28 -3.81
N ARG A 1052 -56.25 -0.78 -4.57
CA ARG A 1052 -57.24 -1.79 -4.99
C ARG A 1052 -57.42 -2.89 -3.95
N LEU A 1053 -56.36 -3.23 -3.21
CA LEU A 1053 -56.40 -4.20 -2.11
C LEU A 1053 -57.00 -3.60 -0.83
N SER A 1054 -56.85 -2.30 -0.58
CA SER A 1054 -57.38 -1.63 0.62
C SER A 1054 -58.91 -1.52 0.70
N ASN A 1055 -59.64 -1.99 -0.32
CA ASN A 1055 -61.11 -2.02 -0.36
C ASN A 1055 -61.69 -3.44 -0.21
N ILE A 1056 -60.88 -4.43 0.15
CA ILE A 1056 -61.31 -5.80 0.42
C ILE A 1056 -61.32 -6.01 1.93
N GLU A 1057 -62.52 -5.99 2.53
CA GLU A 1057 -62.72 -6.45 3.91
C GLU A 1057 -62.53 -7.98 3.99
N PHE A 1058 -61.72 -8.44 4.95
CA PHE A 1058 -61.63 -9.82 5.42
C PHE A 1058 -61.82 -9.85 6.94
#